data_AF-A0A378I4M8-F1
#
_entry.id   AF-A0A378I4M8-F1
#
_cell.length_a   1.000
_cell.length_b   1.000
_cell.length_c   1.000
_cell.angle_alpha   90.00
_cell.angle_beta   90.00
_cell.angle_gamma   90.00
#
_symmetry.space_group_name_H-M   'P 1'
#
loop_
_entity.id
_entity.type
_entity.pdbx_description
1 polymer ?
#
loop_
_entity_poly.entity_id
_entity_poly.type
_entity_poly.pdbx_seq_one_letter_code
_entity_poly.pdbx_strand_id
1 'polypeptide(L)'
;MKLLQYYKALSLLCFLSLSTVFAAKDPIGVSLSPAGGFPLQTQLGGNYTISYTLVNNLPTKKRVNVFVYKQKGNLFVVNNQCNTILNPAGRAGSACNVSINFIPTDFGRATIQLAMQYDNNIVPIPPVKTRVTSNPPPPPPPPPVTGVITWPGRNQGTALVDANGNGVGSFVANAFDTTGQPVIYTFGLNGPGTILGNQNGFFLLSNAIGQNETAQVTATAIDALPVVGGPIPIVRSNIPAKRIAIYNNSPIPIYPIIETPIQPVDHWLQAQFQVTNINTDTFEHTNLYRVYINPLTGGIPPGRYAIVSVPFYSALTTNPTPSTPDQYIDWWNAVRVYLYDYFPSLAIAYNADRQNPVTPLTPALFCEIGSACLGPLPTYASTTGLPLNSPSQLTEYTFANVVTGLSVPYPIDRNYVDYDISYVDHTYLPVAMESYGNSMIGYTGTVMDLVNFRSIVHNFINTEQWPIYVATPQYPAPKVPGTYNVLIGNQPLTEPNTTQTVAELTTYWLSCLNNIAHPRHLQCLNVNDLFTKNYANYQTLCLDNTPLSTLNLLQHVYGWVAFTCTGVTNNLASTPGANYTQAENSYQILQYTPPFNPYVQLIHSATYLNMNAYAFSIDDAVGNMNVRGAGVVIAIGGAQGLPNPNPFNKNATANVNLGAPVSGGASWLSYGICSATPNQNFDQGVFSFQIQTVTYPCVITLQDSNNLIYRFTVLAPPPFQGGNTSTYINCNLSPPSTQAWCQGINIDFNTRHDIDTPSPVI
;
A
#
# COMPACT_ATOMS: atom_id res chain seq x y z
N MET A 1 54.19 -50.61 42.13
CA MET A 1 52.90 -49.99 41.75
C MET A 1 52.42 -48.97 42.82
N LYS A 2 53.25 -47.98 43.18
CA LYS A 2 52.88 -46.77 43.95
C LYS A 2 53.68 -45.53 43.52
N LEU A 3 54.34 -45.58 42.35
CA LEU A 3 55.07 -44.45 41.75
C LEU A 3 54.19 -43.61 40.81
N LEU A 4 53.00 -44.11 40.43
CA LEU A 4 52.07 -43.44 39.51
C LEU A 4 51.13 -42.43 40.22
N GLN A 5 51.12 -42.40 41.55
CA GLN A 5 50.32 -41.45 42.34
C GLN A 5 51.06 -40.14 42.68
N TYR A 6 52.40 -40.13 42.61
CA TYR A 6 53.19 -38.91 42.88
C TYR A 6 53.28 -37.97 41.66
N TYR A 7 53.21 -38.48 40.42
CA TYR A 7 53.24 -37.64 39.22
C TYR A 7 51.92 -36.90 38.94
N LYS A 8 50.79 -37.37 39.46
CA LYS A 8 49.50 -36.65 39.36
C LYS A 8 49.37 -35.51 40.37
N ALA A 9 50.04 -35.59 41.52
CA ALA A 9 50.03 -34.52 42.52
C ALA A 9 51.00 -33.37 42.16
N LEU A 10 52.16 -33.68 41.55
CA LEU A 10 53.12 -32.64 41.15
C LEU A 10 52.70 -31.88 39.87
N SER A 11 51.98 -32.53 38.97
CA SER A 11 51.42 -31.86 37.78
C SER A 11 50.26 -30.93 38.15
N LEU A 12 49.46 -31.25 39.16
CA LEU A 12 48.35 -30.37 39.59
C LEU A 12 48.83 -29.17 40.43
N LEU A 13 49.96 -29.28 41.13
CA LEU A 13 50.53 -28.17 41.91
C LEU A 13 51.29 -27.13 41.07
N CYS A 14 51.78 -27.49 39.88
CA CYS A 14 52.36 -26.51 38.93
C CYS A 14 51.30 -25.76 38.10
N PHE A 15 50.06 -26.23 38.02
CA PHE A 15 48.97 -25.53 37.33
C PHE A 15 48.21 -24.54 38.23
N LEU A 16 48.39 -24.60 39.55
CA LEU A 16 47.72 -23.74 40.53
C LEU A 16 48.59 -22.61 41.09
N SER A 17 49.84 -22.46 40.62
CA SER A 17 50.74 -21.34 40.97
C SER A 17 51.06 -20.40 39.81
N LEU A 18 50.35 -20.53 38.68
CA LEU A 18 50.39 -19.58 37.57
C LEU A 18 49.01 -18.92 37.39
N SER A 19 48.51 -18.27 38.44
CA SER A 19 47.41 -17.32 38.34
C SER A 19 47.88 -16.02 37.70
N THR A 20 48.29 -16.10 36.45
CA THR A 20 48.25 -15.12 35.36
C THR A 20 49.15 -15.70 34.28
N VAL A 21 48.58 -16.52 33.39
CA VAL A 21 49.06 -16.47 32.01
C VAL A 21 48.73 -15.03 31.59
N PHE A 22 49.71 -14.14 31.66
CA PHE A 22 49.65 -12.87 30.94
C PHE A 22 49.55 -13.27 29.47
N ALA A 23 48.34 -13.52 28.98
CA ALA A 23 48.04 -13.31 27.57
C ALA A 23 48.60 -11.93 27.28
N ALA A 24 49.63 -11.89 26.42
CA ALA A 24 50.54 -10.76 26.28
C ALA A 24 49.72 -9.47 26.20
N LYS A 25 49.77 -8.66 27.26
CA LYS A 25 49.08 -7.37 27.28
C LYS A 25 49.70 -6.55 26.15
N ASP A 26 48.89 -6.18 25.15
CA ASP A 26 49.37 -5.43 23.99
C ASP A 26 50.19 -4.22 24.46
N PRO A 27 51.51 -4.15 24.14
CA PRO A 27 52.39 -3.10 24.61
C PRO A 27 51.85 -1.70 24.34
N ILE A 28 51.23 -1.53 23.18
CA ILE A 28 50.53 -0.33 22.76
C ILE A 28 49.09 -0.73 22.41
N GLY A 29 48.12 -0.28 23.20
CA GLY A 29 46.70 -0.43 22.90
C GLY A 29 46.29 0.52 21.78
N VAL A 30 45.43 0.07 20.88
CA VAL A 30 44.91 0.87 19.77
C VAL A 30 43.39 0.88 19.84
N SER A 31 42.79 2.07 19.78
CA SER A 31 41.34 2.25 19.66
C SER A 31 41.03 3.18 18.49
N LEU A 32 39.86 3.01 17.88
CA LEU A 32 39.42 3.76 16.71
C LEU A 32 38.11 4.48 17.04
N SER A 33 38.01 5.75 16.65
CA SER A 33 36.81 6.56 16.80
C SER A 33 36.43 7.20 15.46
N PRO A 34 35.21 6.97 14.94
CA PRO A 34 34.19 6.04 15.45
C PRO A 34 34.65 4.57 15.39
N ALA A 35 34.10 3.67 16.22
CA ALA A 35 34.58 2.29 16.37
C ALA A 35 34.59 1.44 15.07
N GLY A 36 33.83 1.84 14.05
CA GLY A 36 33.80 1.22 12.71
C GLY A 36 34.68 1.90 11.65
N GLY A 37 35.36 3.01 11.98
CA GLY A 37 36.09 3.83 11.02
C GLY A 37 35.18 4.69 10.16
N PHE A 38 35.46 4.76 8.86
CA PHE A 38 34.61 5.48 7.91
C PHE A 38 33.24 4.80 7.79
N PRO A 39 32.18 5.55 7.42
CA PRO A 39 30.94 4.94 6.96
C PRO A 39 31.20 3.93 5.84
N LEU A 40 30.40 2.86 5.75
CA LEU A 40 30.53 1.85 4.68
C LEU A 40 30.39 2.46 3.28
N GLN A 41 29.67 3.57 3.17
CA GLN A 41 29.52 4.38 1.96
C GLN A 41 29.84 5.84 2.25
N THR A 42 30.71 6.43 1.43
CA THR A 42 31.06 7.85 1.46
C THR A 42 30.66 8.51 0.14
N GLN A 43 30.48 9.83 0.13
CA GLN A 43 30.04 10.58 -1.04
C GLN A 43 31.21 11.31 -1.70
N LEU A 44 31.15 11.44 -3.02
CA LEU A 44 32.10 12.27 -3.78
C LEU A 44 32.11 13.70 -3.22
N GLY A 45 33.30 14.24 -2.90
CA GLY A 45 33.47 15.59 -2.33
C GLY A 45 33.12 15.73 -0.84
N GLY A 46 32.56 14.69 -0.19
CA GLY A 46 32.28 14.70 1.25
C GLY A 46 33.56 14.70 2.10
N ASN A 47 33.51 15.24 3.32
CA ASN A 47 34.67 15.30 4.22
C ASN A 47 34.46 14.37 5.43
N TYR A 48 35.33 13.37 5.57
CA TYR A 48 35.20 12.33 6.60
C TYR A 48 36.46 12.26 7.45
N THR A 49 36.30 12.21 8.78
CA THR A 49 37.43 12.11 9.71
C THR A 49 37.26 10.93 10.65
N ILE A 50 38.35 10.19 10.84
CA ILE A 50 38.47 9.15 11.88
C ILE A 50 39.72 9.41 12.70
N SER A 51 39.78 8.90 13.93
CA SER A 51 40.95 9.04 14.80
C SER A 51 41.30 7.71 15.46
N TYR A 52 42.57 7.33 15.37
CA TYR A 52 43.16 6.28 16.19
C TYR A 52 43.75 6.89 17.45
N THR A 53 43.49 6.28 18.60
CA THR A 53 44.16 6.60 19.88
C THR A 53 45.06 5.44 20.27
N LEU A 54 46.35 5.70 20.37
CA LEU A 54 47.37 4.72 20.76
C LEU A 54 47.76 4.99 22.22
N VAL A 55 47.72 3.96 23.06
CA VAL A 55 47.97 4.04 24.51
C VAL A 55 49.10 3.11 24.90
N ASN A 56 50.14 3.64 25.53
CA ASN A 56 51.21 2.83 26.10
C ASN A 56 50.71 2.10 27.36
N ASN A 57 50.63 0.79 27.28
CA ASN A 57 50.16 -0.08 28.36
C ASN A 57 51.29 -0.58 29.26
N LEU A 58 52.53 -0.24 28.95
CA LEU A 58 53.73 -0.68 29.66
C LEU A 58 54.12 0.28 30.79
N PRO A 59 54.80 -0.22 31.84
CA PRO A 59 55.29 0.62 32.94
C PRO A 59 56.53 1.47 32.55
N THR A 60 57.01 1.37 31.31
CA THR A 60 58.18 2.11 30.81
C THR A 60 57.80 3.02 29.64
N LYS A 61 58.62 4.05 29.38
CA LYS A 61 58.43 4.92 28.21
C LYS A 61 58.60 4.11 26.92
N LYS A 62 57.77 4.39 25.91
CA LYS A 62 57.85 3.73 24.61
C LYS A 62 57.82 4.71 23.46
N ARG A 63 58.82 4.61 22.58
CA ARG A 63 58.82 5.34 21.31
C ARG A 63 57.88 4.64 20.35
N VAL A 64 56.91 5.38 19.84
CA VAL A 64 55.98 4.90 18.82
C VAL A 64 56.21 5.74 17.56
N ASN A 65 56.19 5.07 16.41
CA ASN A 65 56.18 5.71 15.11
C ASN A 65 55.03 5.12 14.29
N VAL A 66 54.16 5.97 13.75
CA VAL A 66 53.01 5.55 12.94
C VAL A 66 53.20 6.04 11.52
N PHE A 67 52.91 5.19 10.55
CA PHE A 67 53.01 5.53 9.13
C PHE A 67 51.95 4.82 8.31
N VAL A 68 51.69 5.31 7.10
CA VAL A 68 50.76 4.67 6.17
C VAL A 68 51.41 3.39 5.64
N TYR A 69 50.75 2.26 5.86
CA TYR A 69 51.22 0.94 5.43
C TYR A 69 50.67 0.57 4.06
N LYS A 70 49.37 0.78 3.82
CA LYS A 70 48.71 0.55 2.53
C LYS A 70 47.62 1.59 2.30
N GLN A 71 47.46 2.04 1.06
CA GLN A 71 46.40 2.95 0.65
C GLN A 71 45.89 2.61 -0.75
N LYS A 72 44.58 2.69 -0.94
CA LYS A 72 43.90 2.64 -2.23
C LYS A 72 42.82 3.72 -2.26
N GLY A 73 42.85 4.59 -3.27
CA GLY A 73 42.04 5.81 -3.34
C GLY A 73 42.85 7.07 -3.05
N ASN A 74 42.39 8.19 -3.61
CA ASN A 74 43.05 9.49 -3.52
C ASN A 74 42.59 10.27 -2.27
N LEU A 75 43.40 11.23 -1.82
CA LEU A 75 43.08 12.24 -0.78
C LEU A 75 42.79 11.73 0.64
N PHE A 76 43.54 10.73 1.11
CA PHE A 76 43.71 10.53 2.55
C PHE A 76 44.80 11.48 3.08
N VAL A 77 44.47 12.29 4.07
CA VAL A 77 45.40 13.16 4.79
C VAL A 77 45.56 12.62 6.21
N VAL A 78 46.74 12.13 6.55
CA VAL A 78 47.04 11.59 7.88
C VAL A 78 47.75 12.66 8.71
N ASN A 79 47.12 13.08 9.80
CA ASN A 79 47.72 13.96 10.79
C ASN A 79 48.12 13.13 12.03
N ASN A 80 49.43 12.96 12.20
CA ASN A 80 50.01 12.00 13.11
C ASN A 80 50.73 12.69 14.28
N GLN A 81 50.16 12.59 15.48
CA GLN A 81 50.77 13.09 16.73
C GLN A 81 51.49 11.98 17.51
N CYS A 82 51.51 10.76 16.99
CA CYS A 82 52.04 9.58 17.65
C CYS A 82 53.52 9.29 17.38
N ASN A 83 54.19 10.08 16.54
CA ASN A 83 55.63 9.97 16.29
C ASN A 83 56.45 10.58 17.44
N THR A 84 56.27 10.02 18.63
CA THR A 84 56.78 10.57 19.90
C THR A 84 57.12 9.45 20.90
N ILE A 85 57.62 9.84 22.07
CA ILE A 85 57.83 8.96 23.20
C ILE A 85 56.62 9.06 24.13
N LEU A 86 55.87 7.97 24.27
CA LEU A 86 54.75 7.86 25.20
C LEU A 86 55.25 7.56 26.61
N ASN A 87 54.68 8.25 27.60
CA ASN A 87 54.97 8.01 29.02
C ASN A 87 54.41 6.65 29.49
N PRO A 88 54.87 6.13 30.65
CA PRO A 88 54.34 4.90 31.24
C PRO A 88 52.82 4.90 31.42
N ALA A 89 52.22 3.71 31.41
CA ALA A 89 50.79 3.50 31.59
C ALA A 89 50.22 4.28 32.79
N GLY A 90 49.09 4.96 32.58
CA GLY A 90 48.40 5.74 33.61
C GLY A 90 49.02 7.11 33.93
N ARG A 91 50.07 7.54 33.22
CA ARG A 91 50.65 8.89 33.35
C ARG A 91 50.16 9.81 32.23
N ALA A 92 50.17 11.12 32.47
CA ALA A 92 49.90 12.12 31.43
C ALA A 92 50.91 11.95 30.27
N GLY A 93 50.42 12.00 29.02
CA GLY A 93 51.24 11.74 27.83
C GLY A 93 51.52 10.25 27.57
N SER A 94 50.79 9.33 28.19
CA SER A 94 50.83 7.88 27.87
C SER A 94 50.03 7.51 26.61
N ALA A 95 49.30 8.47 26.03
CA ALA A 95 48.51 8.26 24.82
C ALA A 95 48.79 9.37 23.78
N CYS A 96 48.54 9.05 22.52
CA CYS A 96 48.62 9.97 21.38
C CYS A 96 47.53 9.65 20.37
N ASN A 97 47.26 10.59 19.45
CA ASN A 97 46.24 10.44 18.42
C ASN A 97 46.82 10.51 17.00
N VAL A 98 46.23 9.73 16.09
CA VAL A 98 46.44 9.84 14.65
C VAL A 98 45.08 10.03 14.00
N SER A 99 44.85 11.19 13.39
CA SER A 99 43.62 11.45 12.65
C SER A 99 43.84 11.24 11.16
N ILE A 100 42.83 10.67 10.50
CA ILE A 100 42.80 10.51 9.06
C ILE A 100 41.61 11.28 8.54
N ASN A 101 41.88 12.26 7.69
CA ASN A 101 40.87 12.97 6.93
C ASN A 101 40.78 12.40 5.51
N PHE A 102 39.58 12.21 5.00
CA PHE A 102 39.32 11.62 3.69
C PHE A 102 38.28 12.44 2.93
N ILE A 103 38.68 12.91 1.74
CA ILE A 103 37.81 13.66 0.82
C ILE A 103 37.78 12.92 -0.51
N PRO A 104 36.74 12.12 -0.83
CA PRO A 104 36.74 11.29 -2.01
C PRO A 104 36.64 12.10 -3.31
N THR A 105 37.56 11.89 -4.26
CA THR A 105 37.49 12.49 -5.61
C THR A 105 37.16 11.50 -6.74
N ASP A 106 37.16 10.20 -6.44
CA ASP A 106 36.92 9.14 -7.44
C ASP A 106 35.95 8.10 -6.90
N PHE A 107 35.15 7.51 -7.78
CA PHE A 107 34.21 6.44 -7.43
C PHE A 107 34.92 5.11 -7.12
N GLY A 108 34.27 4.27 -6.32
CA GLY A 108 34.72 2.90 -6.03
C GLY A 108 35.23 2.69 -4.61
N ARG A 109 36.01 1.63 -4.39
CA ARG A 109 36.47 1.25 -3.04
C ARG A 109 37.70 2.08 -2.63
N ALA A 110 37.60 2.75 -1.50
CA ALA A 110 38.72 3.43 -0.85
C ALA A 110 39.12 2.68 0.43
N THR A 111 40.43 2.59 0.70
CA THR A 111 40.97 1.87 1.85
C THR A 111 42.28 2.50 2.29
N ILE A 112 42.46 2.66 3.60
CA ILE A 112 43.74 3.05 4.19
C ILE A 112 44.05 2.15 5.39
N GLN A 113 45.32 1.78 5.52
CA GLN A 113 45.85 0.98 6.60
C GLN A 113 47.09 1.67 7.16
N LEU A 114 47.11 1.90 8.46
CA LEU A 114 48.30 2.37 9.17
C LEU A 114 49.11 1.18 9.72
N ALA A 115 50.38 1.40 10.00
CA ALA A 115 51.18 0.52 10.85
C ALA A 115 51.82 1.34 11.96
N MET A 116 51.96 0.73 13.14
CA MET A 116 52.73 1.27 14.25
C MET A 116 54.03 0.50 14.42
N GLN A 117 55.12 1.22 14.63
CA GLN A 117 56.41 0.67 14.99
C GLN A 117 56.74 1.06 16.44
N TYR A 118 57.11 0.08 17.24
CA TYR A 118 57.69 0.29 18.56
C TYR A 118 58.84 -0.72 18.76
N ASP A 119 59.97 -0.23 19.27
CA ASP A 119 61.23 -0.97 19.29
C ASP A 119 61.54 -1.55 17.88
N ASN A 120 61.69 -2.88 17.77
CA ASN A 120 61.94 -3.59 16.50
C ASN A 120 60.67 -4.23 15.90
N ASN A 121 59.49 -3.98 16.47
CA ASN A 121 58.23 -4.55 15.99
C ASN A 121 57.50 -3.56 15.09
N ILE A 122 56.97 -4.04 13.96
CA ILE A 122 56.03 -3.31 13.10
C ILE A 122 54.71 -4.06 13.16
N VAL A 123 53.67 -3.41 13.69
CA VAL A 123 52.35 -3.97 13.86
C VAL A 123 51.37 -3.25 12.93
N PRO A 124 50.83 -3.93 11.89
CA PRO A 124 49.78 -3.38 11.06
C PRO A 124 48.50 -3.14 11.89
N ILE A 125 47.94 -1.94 11.79
CA ILE A 125 46.64 -1.60 12.37
C ILE A 125 45.55 -2.07 11.39
N PRO A 126 44.37 -2.53 11.85
CA PRO A 126 43.29 -2.95 10.95
C PRO A 126 42.92 -1.88 9.92
N PRO A 127 42.74 -2.24 8.63
CA PRO A 127 42.42 -1.29 7.57
C PRO A 127 40.99 -0.78 7.73
N VAL A 128 40.79 0.52 7.49
CA VAL A 128 39.46 1.12 7.33
C VAL A 128 39.09 1.18 5.85
N LYS A 129 37.83 0.91 5.54
CA LYS A 129 37.33 0.77 4.16
C LYS A 129 36.02 1.50 3.99
N THR A 130 35.80 2.06 2.81
CA THR A 130 34.53 2.67 2.39
C THR A 130 34.33 2.49 0.88
N ARG A 131 33.09 2.60 0.40
CA ARG A 131 32.73 2.69 -1.01
C ARG A 131 32.24 4.10 -1.34
N VAL A 132 32.90 4.77 -2.27
CA VAL A 132 32.52 6.10 -2.76
C VAL A 132 31.37 5.97 -3.75
N THR A 133 30.26 6.67 -3.50
CA THR A 133 29.01 6.64 -4.30
C THR A 133 28.56 8.07 -4.67
N SER A 134 27.71 8.20 -5.69
CA SER A 134 27.22 9.49 -6.22
C SER A 134 26.01 10.06 -5.49
N ASN A 135 25.25 9.24 -4.74
CA ASN A 135 23.99 9.66 -4.11
C ASN A 135 23.95 9.28 -2.62
N PRO A 136 23.23 10.03 -1.78
CA PRO A 136 22.88 9.57 -0.44
C PRO A 136 22.10 8.25 -0.53
N PRO A 137 22.29 7.31 0.42
CA PRO A 137 21.30 6.24 0.63
C PRO A 137 19.92 6.89 0.85
N PRO A 138 18.81 6.17 0.58
CA PRO A 138 17.48 6.66 0.91
C PRO A 138 17.50 7.16 2.35
N PRO A 139 16.88 8.32 2.65
CA PRO A 139 16.86 8.80 4.01
C PRO A 139 16.29 7.69 4.89
N PRO A 140 16.93 7.35 6.03
CA PRO A 140 16.25 6.55 7.05
C PRO A 140 14.91 7.22 7.34
N PRO A 141 13.85 6.46 7.69
CA PRO A 141 12.54 7.02 7.98
C PRO A 141 12.71 8.27 8.85
N PRO A 142 12.17 9.43 8.45
CA PRO A 142 12.44 10.67 9.16
C PRO A 142 12.09 10.46 10.63
N PRO A 143 12.97 10.87 11.57
CA PRO A 143 12.78 10.60 12.98
C PRO A 143 11.38 11.05 13.39
N PRO A 144 10.66 10.24 14.18
CA PRO A 144 9.30 10.59 14.57
C PRO A 144 9.25 11.96 15.21
N VAL A 145 8.25 12.76 14.86
CA VAL A 145 8.06 14.06 15.51
C VAL A 145 7.59 13.80 16.94
N THR A 146 8.37 14.26 17.91
CA THR A 146 8.06 14.15 19.33
C THR A 146 7.14 15.29 19.76
N GLY A 147 5.87 14.97 19.98
CA GLY A 147 4.89 15.89 20.58
C GLY A 147 4.74 15.63 22.08
N VAL A 148 4.35 16.65 22.84
CA VAL A 148 4.03 16.53 24.27
C VAL A 148 2.54 16.77 24.47
N ILE A 149 1.80 15.78 24.99
CA ILE A 149 0.43 16.01 25.49
C ILE A 149 0.51 16.57 26.90
N THR A 150 -0.15 17.71 27.13
CA THR A 150 -0.35 18.26 28.48
C THR A 150 -1.82 18.06 28.88
N TRP A 151 -2.05 17.33 29.97
CA TRP A 151 -3.40 17.02 30.46
C TRP A 151 -3.99 18.21 31.24
N PRO A 152 -5.16 18.77 30.86
CA PRO A 152 -5.70 19.97 31.51
C PRO A 152 -6.48 19.71 32.82
N GLY A 153 -6.50 18.48 33.34
CA GLY A 153 -7.22 18.13 34.59
C GLY A 153 -8.47 17.27 34.35
N ARG A 154 -8.96 16.63 35.43
CA ARG A 154 -10.00 15.58 35.41
C ARG A 154 -11.24 16.02 34.64
N ASN A 155 -11.70 15.18 33.72
CA ASN A 155 -13.12 15.01 33.42
C ASN A 155 -13.43 13.57 32.98
N GLN A 156 -14.69 13.21 33.24
CA GLN A 156 -15.36 11.92 33.32
C GLN A 156 -14.92 10.80 32.35
N GLY A 157 -14.66 9.62 32.90
CA GLY A 157 -14.59 8.36 32.16
C GLY A 157 -15.56 7.35 32.78
N THR A 158 -16.22 6.56 31.94
CA THR A 158 -17.09 5.45 32.36
C THR A 158 -16.49 4.14 31.88
N ALA A 159 -16.42 3.16 32.77
CA ALA A 159 -16.12 1.77 32.44
C ALA A 159 -17.38 0.94 32.69
N LEU A 160 -17.81 0.16 31.68
CA LEU A 160 -18.85 -0.85 31.84
C LEU A 160 -18.17 -2.21 31.89
N VAL A 161 -18.51 -3.00 32.90
CA VAL A 161 -18.00 -4.36 33.11
C VAL A 161 -19.20 -5.31 33.11
N ASP A 162 -19.13 -6.39 32.36
CA ASP A 162 -20.13 -7.46 32.39
C ASP A 162 -20.04 -8.29 33.68
N ALA A 163 -21.01 -9.19 33.88
CA ALA A 163 -21.08 -10.05 35.06
C ALA A 163 -19.92 -11.06 35.17
N ASN A 164 -19.10 -11.22 34.11
CA ASN A 164 -17.95 -12.11 34.06
C ASN A 164 -16.61 -11.35 34.24
N GLY A 165 -16.65 -10.04 34.49
CA GLY A 165 -15.46 -9.22 34.67
C GLY A 165 -14.80 -8.73 33.38
N ASN A 166 -15.46 -8.88 32.22
CA ASN A 166 -14.99 -8.29 30.97
C ASN A 166 -15.59 -6.89 30.83
N GLY A 167 -14.77 -5.87 30.65
CA GLY A 167 -15.25 -4.50 30.53
C GLY A 167 -14.57 -3.71 29.42
N VAL A 168 -15.32 -2.76 28.86
CA VAL A 168 -14.80 -1.74 27.95
C VAL A 168 -14.98 -0.40 28.65
N GLY A 169 -13.92 0.38 28.73
CA GLY A 169 -13.96 1.74 29.28
C GLY A 169 -13.35 2.72 28.29
N SER A 170 -14.00 3.87 28.12
CA SER A 170 -13.44 4.98 27.37
C SER A 170 -13.20 6.14 28.32
N PHE A 171 -12.02 6.75 28.23
CA PHE A 171 -11.73 7.99 28.94
C PHE A 171 -11.62 9.12 27.92
N VAL A 172 -12.66 9.93 27.78
CA VAL A 172 -12.58 11.12 26.91
C VAL A 172 -11.85 12.21 27.68
N ALA A 173 -10.57 12.39 27.37
CA ALA A 173 -9.81 13.53 27.85
C ALA A 173 -9.83 14.63 26.78
N ASN A 174 -10.10 15.87 27.18
CA ASN A 174 -9.84 17.05 26.36
C ASN A 174 -8.33 17.34 26.33
N ALA A 175 -7.52 16.42 25.80
CA ALA A 175 -6.10 16.66 25.61
C ALA A 175 -5.90 17.42 24.29
N PHE A 176 -4.96 18.36 24.24
CA PHE A 176 -4.53 19.03 23.01
C PHE A 176 -3.07 18.71 22.74
N ASP A 177 -2.70 18.48 21.48
CA ASP A 177 -1.29 18.38 21.10
C ASP A 177 -0.61 19.75 21.06
N THR A 178 0.71 19.78 20.83
CA THR A 178 1.50 21.01 20.73
C THR A 178 1.11 21.93 19.56
N THR A 179 0.25 21.46 18.66
CA THR A 179 -0.30 22.21 17.53
C THR A 179 -1.74 22.69 17.77
N GLY A 180 -2.32 22.37 18.94
CA GLY A 180 -3.67 22.78 19.33
C GLY A 180 -4.79 21.85 18.84
N GLN A 181 -4.47 20.62 18.37
CA GLN A 181 -5.51 19.66 17.96
C GLN A 181 -5.99 18.79 19.12
N PRO A 182 -7.31 18.53 19.24
CA PRO A 182 -7.86 17.66 20.28
C PRO A 182 -7.43 16.20 20.09
N VAL A 183 -7.14 15.53 21.19
CA VAL A 183 -6.62 14.15 21.26
C VAL A 183 -7.58 13.29 22.07
N ILE A 184 -8.10 12.21 21.47
CA ILE A 184 -8.97 11.25 22.14
C ILE A 184 -8.14 10.03 22.58
N TYR A 185 -8.15 9.73 23.88
CA TYR A 185 -7.52 8.54 24.44
C TYR A 185 -8.55 7.43 24.65
N THR A 186 -8.31 6.23 24.15
CA THR A 186 -9.15 5.06 24.46
C THR A 186 -8.27 3.86 24.74
N PHE A 187 -8.57 3.08 25.78
CA PHE A 187 -7.87 1.83 26.07
C PHE A 187 -8.86 0.67 26.10
N GLY A 188 -8.44 -0.51 25.65
CA GLY A 188 -9.19 -1.75 25.78
C GLY A 188 -8.63 -2.59 26.93
N LEU A 189 -9.49 -3.19 27.74
CA LEU A 189 -9.08 -4.21 28.71
C LEU A 189 -9.31 -5.60 28.09
N ASN A 190 -8.39 -6.53 28.33
CA ASN A 190 -8.56 -7.93 27.94
C ASN A 190 -8.23 -8.84 29.13
N GLY A 191 -9.25 -9.46 29.72
CA GLY A 191 -9.14 -10.42 30.85
C GLY A 191 -9.57 -9.89 32.22
N PRO A 192 -9.85 -10.80 33.20
CA PRO A 192 -10.26 -10.44 34.54
C PRO A 192 -9.07 -10.03 35.44
N GLY A 193 -9.18 -8.89 36.13
CA GLY A 193 -8.27 -8.53 37.22
C GLY A 193 -7.77 -7.08 37.20
N THR A 194 -7.47 -6.58 38.39
CA THR A 194 -6.83 -5.29 38.67
C THR A 194 -5.58 -5.07 37.81
N ILE A 195 -5.45 -3.88 37.22
CA ILE A 195 -4.38 -3.52 36.30
C ILE A 195 -3.01 -3.54 37.02
N LEU A 196 -2.14 -4.49 36.67
CA LEU A 196 -0.73 -4.53 37.04
C LEU A 196 0.10 -4.84 35.78
N GLY A 197 0.85 -3.86 35.24
CA GLY A 197 1.79 -4.08 34.13
C GLY A 197 2.04 -2.86 33.23
N ASN A 198 3.07 -2.96 32.37
CA ASN A 198 3.33 -2.00 31.29
C ASN A 198 2.18 -2.02 30.28
N GLN A 199 1.65 -0.86 29.92
CA GLN A 199 0.59 -0.74 28.92
C GLN A 199 1.16 -0.15 27.63
N ASN A 200 0.90 -0.84 26.51
CA ASN A 200 1.03 -0.26 25.18
C ASN A 200 -0.37 0.18 24.75
N GLY A 201 -0.56 1.48 24.53
CA GLY A 201 -1.81 2.07 24.04
C GLY A 201 -1.56 2.87 22.78
N PHE A 202 -2.62 3.18 22.03
CA PHE A 202 -2.54 3.98 20.81
C PHE A 202 -3.48 5.19 20.93
N PHE A 203 -3.04 6.34 20.39
CA PHE A 203 -3.88 7.52 20.23
C PHE A 203 -4.38 7.61 18.79
N LEU A 204 -5.61 8.09 18.60
CA LEU A 204 -6.12 8.55 17.31
C LEU A 204 -6.07 10.09 17.32
N LEU A 205 -5.22 10.67 16.47
CA LEU A 205 -5.20 12.12 16.24
C LEU A 205 -6.16 12.43 15.08
N SER A 206 -7.36 12.92 15.37
CA SER A 206 -8.32 13.32 14.34
C SER A 206 -8.04 14.74 13.88
N ASN A 207 -7.65 14.92 12.61
CA ASN A 207 -7.62 16.24 11.98
C ASN A 207 -8.95 16.55 11.26
N ALA A 208 -9.14 17.81 10.85
CA ALA A 208 -10.34 18.30 10.16
C ALA A 208 -10.65 17.58 8.82
N ILE A 209 -9.75 16.71 8.33
CA ILE A 209 -9.84 15.96 7.06
C ILE A 209 -10.19 14.48 7.31
N GLY A 210 -10.48 14.09 8.55
CA GLY A 210 -10.80 12.70 8.89
C GLY A 210 -9.62 11.74 8.73
N GLN A 211 -8.38 12.21 8.59
CA GLN A 211 -7.19 11.37 8.69
C GLN A 211 -6.89 11.17 10.18
N ASN A 212 -6.92 9.92 10.66
CA ASN A 212 -6.46 9.60 12.02
C ASN A 212 -5.03 9.09 11.93
N GLU A 213 -4.09 9.83 12.51
CA GLU A 213 -2.76 9.29 12.75
C GLU A 213 -2.81 8.40 14.00
N THR A 214 -2.29 7.18 13.92
CA THR A 214 -2.06 6.31 15.07
C THR A 214 -0.71 6.64 15.68
N ALA A 215 -0.70 7.04 16.95
CA ALA A 215 0.54 7.19 17.68
C ALA A 215 0.66 6.12 18.78
N GLN A 216 1.75 5.36 18.74
CA GLN A 216 2.05 4.33 19.75
C GLN A 216 2.59 5.00 21.02
N VAL A 217 2.03 4.62 22.18
CA VAL A 217 2.54 5.03 23.48
C VAL A 217 2.85 3.81 24.32
N THR A 218 4.06 3.78 24.87
CA THR A 218 4.45 2.88 25.96
C THR A 218 4.28 3.65 27.27
N ALA A 219 3.24 3.31 28.03
CA ALA A 219 3.05 3.83 29.37
C ALA A 219 3.55 2.79 30.39
N THR A 220 4.66 3.10 31.05
CA THR A 220 5.11 2.47 32.30
C THR A 220 4.36 3.13 33.46
N ALA A 221 3.10 2.77 33.69
CA ALA A 221 2.37 3.24 34.87
C ALA A 221 1.88 2.04 35.70
N ILE A 222 2.48 1.90 36.88
CA ILE A 222 1.90 1.15 38.00
C ILE A 222 0.83 2.09 38.58
N ASP A 223 -0.39 1.58 38.70
CA ASP A 223 -1.63 2.25 39.15
C ASP A 223 -2.42 3.09 38.14
N ALA A 224 -3.73 2.83 38.15
CA ALA A 224 -4.77 3.34 37.25
C ALA A 224 -5.16 4.81 37.48
N LEU A 225 -4.17 5.70 37.66
CA LEU A 225 -4.38 7.15 37.61
C LEU A 225 -3.29 7.77 36.74
N PRO A 226 -3.63 8.42 35.60
CA PRO A 226 -2.63 9.20 34.87
C PRO A 226 -2.07 10.27 35.81
N VAL A 227 -0.73 10.30 35.95
CA VAL A 227 -0.04 11.33 36.75
C VAL A 227 -0.35 12.69 36.13
N VAL A 228 -1.20 13.46 36.79
CA VAL A 228 -1.55 14.83 36.38
C VAL A 228 -0.27 15.63 36.21
N GLY A 229 -0.04 16.15 35.00
CA GLY A 229 1.10 17.03 34.69
C GLY A 229 2.36 16.35 34.15
N GLY A 230 2.41 15.02 34.00
CA GLY A 230 3.52 14.34 33.36
C GLY A 230 3.43 14.40 31.82
N PRO A 231 4.43 14.94 31.10
CA PRO A 231 4.43 14.94 29.64
C PRO A 231 4.52 13.50 29.10
N ILE A 232 3.53 13.08 28.29
CA ILE A 232 3.59 11.82 27.55
C ILE A 232 4.21 12.13 26.17
N PRO A 233 5.40 11.58 25.84
CA PRO A 233 5.96 11.74 24.51
C PRO A 233 5.14 10.96 23.50
N ILE A 234 4.53 11.66 22.54
CA ILE A 234 3.93 11.05 21.35
C ILE A 234 5.00 10.98 20.27
N VAL A 235 5.15 9.80 19.67
CA VAL A 235 5.95 9.57 18.47
C VAL A 235 4.99 9.59 17.27
N ARG A 236 4.93 10.71 16.54
CA ARG A 236 4.13 10.80 15.31
C ARG A 236 4.88 10.08 14.18
N SER A 237 4.25 9.07 13.59
CA SER A 237 4.78 8.45 12.38
C SER A 237 4.68 9.44 11.22
N ASN A 238 5.78 9.63 10.50
CA ASN A 238 5.81 10.42 9.27
C ASN A 238 5.40 9.60 8.04
N ILE A 239 5.03 8.34 8.22
CA ILE A 239 4.55 7.46 7.15
C ILE A 239 3.07 7.76 6.92
N PRO A 240 2.66 8.18 5.71
CA PRO A 240 1.25 8.40 5.37
C PRO A 240 0.39 7.17 5.65
N ALA A 241 -0.88 7.35 6.00
CA ALA A 241 -1.81 6.26 6.23
C ALA A 241 -3.19 6.53 5.61
N LYS A 242 -3.88 5.45 5.24
CA LYS A 242 -5.28 5.45 4.76
C LYS A 242 -6.07 4.40 5.53
N ARG A 243 -7.36 4.24 5.22
CA ARG A 243 -8.22 3.25 5.89
C ARG A 243 -8.82 2.22 4.95
N ILE A 244 -9.07 1.05 5.50
CA ILE A 244 -10.00 0.07 4.94
C ILE A 244 -11.08 -0.16 5.99
N ALA A 245 -12.32 0.21 5.68
CA ALA A 245 -13.47 -0.08 6.52
C ALA A 245 -14.28 -1.24 5.92
N ILE A 246 -14.41 -2.33 6.65
CA ILE A 246 -15.10 -3.55 6.19
C ILE A 246 -16.35 -3.74 7.04
N TYR A 247 -17.54 -3.61 6.44
CA TYR A 247 -18.84 -3.77 7.08
C TYR A 247 -19.45 -5.11 6.71
N ASN A 248 -19.75 -5.93 7.71
CA ASN A 248 -20.47 -7.18 7.52
C ASN A 248 -21.96 -6.98 7.78
N ASN A 249 -22.72 -6.78 6.70
CA ASN A 249 -24.17 -6.65 6.75
C ASN A 249 -24.89 -7.98 6.52
N SER A 250 -24.12 -9.05 6.30
CA SER A 250 -24.63 -10.41 6.09
C SER A 250 -25.00 -11.10 7.42
N PRO A 251 -25.81 -12.17 7.39
CA PRO A 251 -26.20 -12.90 8.58
C PRO A 251 -25.12 -13.88 9.11
N ILE A 252 -23.95 -13.95 8.46
CA ILE A 252 -22.86 -14.87 8.82
C ILE A 252 -21.54 -14.11 9.00
N PRO A 253 -20.55 -14.66 9.73
CA PRO A 253 -19.26 -13.99 9.86
C PRO A 253 -18.48 -13.90 8.54
N ILE A 254 -17.72 -12.82 8.38
CA ILE A 254 -16.81 -12.61 7.25
C ILE A 254 -15.37 -12.61 7.74
N TYR A 255 -14.47 -13.24 7.00
CA TYR A 255 -13.05 -13.39 7.33
C TYR A 255 -12.19 -12.74 6.23
N PRO A 256 -11.84 -11.45 6.37
CA PRO A 256 -10.98 -10.77 5.41
C PRO A 256 -9.51 -11.19 5.52
N ILE A 257 -8.86 -11.25 4.35
CA ILE A 257 -7.40 -11.30 4.19
C ILE A 257 -6.98 -10.08 3.37
N ILE A 258 -5.98 -9.33 3.83
CA ILE A 258 -5.32 -8.28 3.05
C ILE A 258 -3.97 -8.83 2.57
N GLU A 259 -3.70 -8.76 1.28
CA GLU A 259 -2.53 -9.37 0.62
C GLU A 259 -1.83 -8.37 -0.33
N THR A 260 -0.54 -8.16 -0.16
CA THR A 260 0.30 -7.39 -1.10
C THR A 260 0.81 -8.28 -2.24
N PRO A 261 1.10 -7.72 -3.43
CA PRO A 261 1.58 -8.51 -4.56
C PRO A 261 3.09 -8.78 -4.51
N ILE A 262 3.53 -9.79 -5.28
CA ILE A 262 4.93 -9.98 -5.68
C ILE A 262 5.18 -9.06 -6.88
N GLN A 263 6.23 -8.24 -6.82
CA GLN A 263 6.54 -7.29 -7.88
C GLN A 263 8.06 -7.06 -8.04
N PRO A 264 8.58 -7.11 -9.28
CA PRO A 264 10.02 -6.93 -9.53
C PRO A 264 10.48 -5.47 -9.36
N VAL A 265 9.56 -4.51 -9.53
CA VAL A 265 9.80 -3.08 -9.36
C VAL A 265 8.58 -2.48 -8.68
N ASP A 266 8.82 -1.73 -7.61
CA ASP A 266 7.79 -1.01 -6.86
C ASP A 266 7.89 0.50 -7.15
N HIS A 267 7.06 0.98 -8.07
CA HIS A 267 7.02 2.39 -8.45
C HIS A 267 6.49 3.29 -7.31
N TRP A 268 5.70 2.74 -6.39
CA TRP A 268 5.15 3.48 -5.25
C TRP A 268 6.23 3.81 -4.24
N LEU A 269 7.06 2.83 -3.89
CA LEU A 269 8.25 3.09 -3.05
C LEU A 269 9.27 3.98 -3.77
N GLN A 270 9.48 3.81 -5.08
CA GLN A 270 10.35 4.71 -5.85
C GLN A 270 9.89 6.18 -5.79
N ALA A 271 8.59 6.42 -5.98
CA ALA A 271 8.02 7.77 -5.91
C ALA A 271 8.05 8.31 -4.48
N GLN A 272 7.67 7.49 -3.48
CA GLN A 272 7.66 7.87 -2.07
C GLN A 272 9.06 8.28 -1.57
N PHE A 273 10.11 7.58 -2.01
CA PHE A 273 11.49 7.86 -1.62
C PHE A 273 12.24 8.77 -2.60
N GLN A 274 11.55 9.34 -3.58
CA GLN A 274 12.10 10.30 -4.55
C GLN A 274 13.34 9.75 -5.27
N VAL A 275 13.25 8.50 -5.72
CA VAL A 275 14.35 7.76 -6.33
C VAL A 275 14.68 8.32 -7.71
N THR A 276 15.98 8.49 -7.97
CA THR A 276 16.49 8.96 -9.27
C THR A 276 17.10 7.85 -10.12
N ASN A 277 17.58 6.76 -9.51
CA ASN A 277 18.15 5.61 -10.22
C ASN A 277 17.19 4.40 -10.23
N ILE A 278 16.07 4.58 -10.93
CA ILE A 278 14.95 3.63 -10.98
C ILE A 278 15.31 2.22 -11.49
N ASN A 279 16.44 2.06 -12.18
CA ASN A 279 16.85 0.77 -12.75
C ASN A 279 17.56 -0.14 -11.73
N THR A 280 18.14 0.42 -10.68
CA THR A 280 18.82 -0.36 -9.62
C THR A 280 18.06 -0.32 -8.30
N ASP A 281 17.30 0.74 -8.09
CA ASP A 281 16.61 1.01 -6.84
C ASP A 281 15.15 0.57 -6.99
N THR A 282 14.96 -0.75 -7.18
CA THR A 282 13.69 -1.34 -7.60
C THR A 282 12.72 -1.64 -6.47
N PHE A 283 13.22 -1.78 -5.23
CA PHE A 283 12.44 -2.24 -4.07
C PHE A 283 11.66 -3.52 -4.37
N GLU A 284 12.33 -4.50 -4.97
CA GLU A 284 11.74 -5.78 -5.35
C GLU A 284 11.06 -6.49 -4.16
N HIS A 285 9.89 -7.05 -4.41
CA HIS A 285 9.15 -7.91 -3.47
C HIS A 285 9.10 -9.31 -4.06
N THR A 286 9.69 -10.28 -3.36
CA THR A 286 9.63 -11.70 -3.76
C THR A 286 8.59 -12.49 -2.96
N ASN A 287 7.99 -11.87 -1.95
CA ASN A 287 6.93 -12.43 -1.13
C ASN A 287 5.62 -11.66 -1.27
N LEU A 288 4.51 -12.37 -1.16
CA LEU A 288 3.21 -11.85 -0.76
C LEU A 288 3.24 -11.63 0.75
N TYR A 289 2.73 -10.49 1.22
CA TYR A 289 2.53 -10.25 2.65
C TYR A 289 1.04 -10.26 2.97
N ARG A 290 0.65 -11.09 3.94
CA ARG A 290 -0.75 -11.30 4.32
C ARG A 290 -1.04 -10.90 5.75
N VAL A 291 -2.22 -10.32 5.93
CA VAL A 291 -2.82 -10.01 7.22
C VAL A 291 -4.22 -10.61 7.27
N TYR A 292 -4.51 -11.33 8.35
CA TYR A 292 -5.80 -11.99 8.59
C TYR A 292 -6.56 -11.25 9.68
N ILE A 293 -7.81 -10.84 9.40
CA ILE A 293 -8.63 -10.13 10.40
C ILE A 293 -9.40 -11.16 11.24
N ASN A 294 -9.04 -11.25 12.53
CA ASN A 294 -9.70 -12.13 13.52
C ASN A 294 -9.90 -13.60 13.08
N PRO A 295 -8.90 -14.27 12.47
CA PRO A 295 -9.12 -15.60 11.90
C PRO A 295 -9.59 -16.61 12.96
N LEU A 296 -9.04 -16.57 14.18
CA LEU A 296 -9.36 -17.55 15.24
C LEU A 296 -10.51 -17.14 16.17
N THR A 297 -10.95 -15.88 16.10
CA THR A 297 -11.99 -15.31 16.98
C THR A 297 -13.32 -15.11 16.28
N GLY A 298 -13.51 -15.74 15.11
CA GLY A 298 -14.78 -15.75 14.39
C GLY A 298 -14.92 -14.63 13.34
N GLY A 299 -13.82 -14.01 12.89
CA GLY A 299 -13.86 -12.99 11.84
C GLY A 299 -14.54 -11.69 12.29
N ILE A 300 -15.24 -11.04 11.36
CA ILE A 300 -16.15 -9.91 11.59
C ILE A 300 -17.56 -10.48 11.75
N PRO A 301 -18.18 -10.41 12.94
CA PRO A 301 -19.53 -10.95 13.16
C PRO A 301 -20.61 -10.21 12.36
N PRO A 302 -21.82 -10.80 12.21
CA PRO A 302 -22.98 -10.14 11.59
C PRO A 302 -23.30 -8.78 12.21
N GLY A 303 -23.56 -7.76 11.38
CA GLY A 303 -23.87 -6.40 11.80
C GLY A 303 -22.71 -5.64 12.44
N ARG A 304 -21.49 -6.18 12.39
CA ARG A 304 -20.27 -5.56 12.91
C ARG A 304 -19.35 -5.14 11.75
N TYR A 305 -18.30 -4.41 12.10
CA TYR A 305 -17.36 -3.87 11.13
C TYR A 305 -15.92 -3.92 11.65
N ALA A 306 -14.94 -3.96 10.77
CA ALA A 306 -13.52 -3.74 11.05
C ALA A 306 -13.07 -2.44 10.38
N ILE A 307 -12.27 -1.61 11.06
CA ILE A 307 -11.62 -0.46 10.44
C ILE A 307 -10.13 -0.65 10.63
N VAL A 308 -9.39 -0.74 9.53
CA VAL A 308 -7.95 -0.98 9.50
C VAL A 308 -7.26 0.29 9.01
N SER A 309 -6.35 0.83 9.82
CA SER A 309 -5.39 1.84 9.38
C SER A 309 -4.26 1.16 8.61
N VAL A 310 -3.98 1.69 7.42
CA VAL A 310 -3.07 1.13 6.43
C VAL A 310 -1.95 2.14 6.17
N PRO A 311 -0.76 1.97 6.77
CA PRO A 311 0.39 2.82 6.48
C PRO A 311 0.83 2.61 5.02
N PHE A 312 1.48 3.60 4.41
CA PHE A 312 2.05 3.47 3.06
C PHE A 312 2.92 2.22 2.95
N TYR A 313 3.85 2.08 3.88
CA TYR A 313 4.75 0.95 3.93
C TYR A 313 5.09 0.54 5.37
N SER A 314 5.57 -0.70 5.51
CA SER A 314 6.20 -1.22 6.71
C SER A 314 7.65 -1.65 6.41
N ALA A 315 8.64 -1.08 7.08
CA ALA A 315 10.03 -1.53 6.93
C ALA A 315 10.27 -2.82 7.73
N LEU A 316 11.03 -3.75 7.14
CA LEU A 316 11.37 -5.05 7.73
C LEU A 316 12.82 -5.11 8.22
N THR A 317 13.62 -4.11 7.87
CA THR A 317 15.03 -4.01 8.27
C THR A 317 15.35 -2.60 8.78
N THR A 318 16.37 -2.46 9.62
CA THR A 318 16.73 -1.17 10.26
C THR A 318 17.43 -0.21 9.30
N ASN A 319 18.08 -0.72 8.25
CA ASN A 319 18.81 0.06 7.26
C ASN A 319 18.51 -0.48 5.85
N PRO A 320 17.28 -0.29 5.37
CA PRO A 320 16.89 -0.77 4.05
C PRO A 320 17.69 -0.07 2.94
N THR A 321 17.97 -0.82 1.90
CA THR A 321 18.66 -0.45 0.67
C THR A 321 17.73 -0.73 -0.51
N PRO A 322 17.56 0.18 -1.48
CA PRO A 322 16.58 0.04 -2.55
C PRO A 322 16.77 -1.18 -3.47
N SER A 323 17.98 -1.72 -3.54
CA SER A 323 18.36 -2.80 -4.44
C SER A 323 18.29 -4.20 -3.79
N THR A 324 17.90 -4.28 -2.52
CA THR A 324 17.79 -5.56 -1.81
C THR A 324 16.32 -5.91 -1.65
N PRO A 325 15.86 -7.08 -2.11
CA PRO A 325 14.44 -7.44 -2.03
C PRO A 325 13.91 -7.54 -0.60
N ASP A 326 12.59 -7.43 -0.46
CA ASP A 326 11.82 -7.77 0.76
C ASP A 326 12.24 -6.99 2.03
N GLN A 327 12.68 -5.74 1.86
CA GLN A 327 13.04 -4.86 2.98
C GLN A 327 11.91 -3.93 3.42
N TYR A 328 10.86 -3.84 2.60
CA TYR A 328 9.63 -3.13 2.86
C TYR A 328 8.43 -4.00 2.49
N ILE A 329 7.29 -3.72 3.12
CA ILE A 329 5.98 -4.15 2.65
C ILE A 329 5.30 -2.88 2.14
N ASP A 330 4.89 -2.84 0.88
CA ASP A 330 4.06 -1.77 0.33
C ASP A 330 2.59 -2.17 0.46
N TRP A 331 1.82 -1.39 1.22
CA TRP A 331 0.40 -1.64 1.45
C TRP A 331 -0.51 -0.77 0.58
N TRP A 332 0.05 0.00 -0.34
CA TRP A 332 -0.69 0.96 -1.15
C TRP A 332 -0.70 0.58 -2.64
N ASN A 333 0.13 -0.34 -3.11
CA ASN A 333 0.23 -0.68 -4.53
C ASN A 333 -0.36 -2.08 -4.84
N ALA A 334 -1.41 -2.11 -5.68
CA ALA A 334 -2.05 -3.33 -6.20
C ALA A 334 -2.40 -4.37 -5.10
N VAL A 335 -2.99 -3.90 -4.01
CA VAL A 335 -3.30 -4.73 -2.84
C VAL A 335 -4.66 -5.41 -3.01
N ARG A 336 -4.71 -6.68 -2.62
CA ARG A 336 -5.89 -7.53 -2.69
C ARG A 336 -6.53 -7.71 -1.33
N VAL A 337 -7.86 -7.69 -1.30
CA VAL A 337 -8.65 -8.02 -0.13
C VAL A 337 -9.59 -9.18 -0.49
N TYR A 338 -9.33 -10.34 0.10
CA TYR A 338 -10.14 -11.55 -0.08
C TYR A 338 -11.15 -11.67 1.04
N LEU A 339 -12.42 -11.82 0.69
CA LEU A 339 -13.52 -11.92 1.62
C LEU A 339 -14.04 -13.35 1.67
N TYR A 340 -13.80 -14.03 2.79
CA TYR A 340 -14.29 -15.39 3.04
C TYR A 340 -15.51 -15.37 3.94
N ASP A 341 -16.42 -16.33 3.75
CA ASP A 341 -17.52 -16.61 4.67
C ASP A 341 -17.46 -18.05 5.24
N TYR A 342 -16.39 -18.79 4.90
CA TYR A 342 -16.20 -20.18 5.28
C TYR A 342 -14.81 -20.42 5.88
N PHE A 343 -14.78 -20.46 7.22
CA PHE A 343 -13.54 -20.59 8.00
C PHE A 343 -12.69 -21.84 7.67
N PRO A 344 -13.24 -23.06 7.45
CA PRO A 344 -12.40 -24.22 7.18
C PRO A 344 -11.45 -24.07 5.98
N SER A 345 -11.87 -23.36 4.92
CA SER A 345 -11.00 -23.07 3.78
C SER A 345 -9.97 -21.98 4.11
N LEU A 346 -10.38 -20.92 4.81
CA LEU A 346 -9.47 -19.87 5.31
C LEU A 346 -8.37 -20.47 6.21
N ALA A 347 -8.74 -21.40 7.09
CA ALA A 347 -7.85 -22.00 8.07
C ALA A 347 -6.68 -22.75 7.41
N ILE A 348 -6.84 -23.28 6.20
CA ILE A 348 -5.75 -23.92 5.45
C ILE A 348 -4.68 -22.88 5.11
N ALA A 349 -5.07 -21.76 4.50
CA ALA A 349 -4.16 -20.67 4.15
C ALA A 349 -3.51 -20.05 5.41
N TYR A 350 -4.33 -19.73 6.41
CA TYR A 350 -3.85 -19.17 7.67
C TYR A 350 -2.84 -20.10 8.37
N ASN A 351 -3.11 -21.41 8.42
CA ASN A 351 -2.21 -22.35 9.08
C ASN A 351 -0.90 -22.58 8.33
N ALA A 352 -0.89 -22.40 7.01
CA ALA A 352 0.34 -22.39 6.22
C ALA A 352 1.15 -21.10 6.48
N ASP A 353 0.50 -19.94 6.36
CA ASP A 353 1.19 -18.64 6.44
C ASP A 353 1.67 -18.32 7.86
N ARG A 354 0.94 -18.74 8.91
CA ARG A 354 1.35 -18.51 10.31
C ARG A 354 2.70 -19.14 10.69
N GLN A 355 3.23 -20.03 9.86
CA GLN A 355 4.57 -20.61 10.03
C GLN A 355 5.69 -19.64 9.62
N ASN A 356 5.36 -18.58 8.87
CA ASN A 356 6.29 -17.57 8.36
C ASN A 356 5.91 -16.15 8.83
N PRO A 357 5.88 -15.88 10.15
CA PRO A 357 5.55 -14.56 10.66
C PRO A 357 6.64 -13.54 10.30
N VAL A 358 6.21 -12.31 10.03
CA VAL A 358 7.08 -11.16 9.77
C VAL A 358 6.79 -10.07 10.79
N THR A 359 7.83 -9.41 11.28
CA THR A 359 7.72 -8.34 12.28
C THR A 359 8.12 -7.00 11.65
N PRO A 360 7.15 -6.15 11.30
CA PRO A 360 7.39 -4.75 10.93
C PRO A 360 8.17 -3.99 12.01
N LEU A 361 9.15 -3.19 11.57
CA LEU A 361 9.94 -2.28 12.41
C LEU A 361 9.38 -0.84 12.39
N THR A 362 8.54 -0.52 11.41
CA THR A 362 7.73 0.71 11.36
C THR A 362 6.25 0.32 11.46
N PRO A 363 5.30 1.29 11.53
CA PRO A 363 3.89 0.96 11.64
C PRO A 363 3.43 -0.12 10.64
N ALA A 364 2.66 -1.07 11.16
CA ALA A 364 1.99 -2.14 10.43
C ALA A 364 0.50 -1.82 10.27
N LEU A 365 -0.25 -2.69 9.59
CA LEU A 365 -1.70 -2.63 9.60
C LEU A 365 -2.22 -2.70 11.03
N PHE A 366 -3.19 -1.85 11.34
CA PHE A 366 -3.68 -1.67 12.70
C PHE A 366 -5.21 -1.61 12.72
N CYS A 367 -5.85 -2.44 13.53
CA CYS A 367 -7.30 -2.35 13.75
C CYS A 367 -7.65 -1.25 14.75
N GLU A 368 -8.48 -0.31 14.31
CA GLU A 368 -8.98 0.79 15.13
C GLU A 368 -9.92 0.30 16.24
N ILE A 369 -9.99 1.09 17.32
CA ILE A 369 -10.81 0.80 18.49
C ILE A 369 -12.30 0.89 18.14
N GLY A 370 -13.10 0.01 18.74
CA GLY A 370 -14.55 -0.09 18.47
C GLY A 370 -14.87 -0.96 17.25
N SER A 371 -13.84 -1.38 16.50
CA SER A 371 -13.97 -2.33 15.41
C SER A 371 -13.99 -3.78 15.92
N ALA A 372 -14.31 -4.75 15.06
CA ALA A 372 -14.39 -6.16 15.41
C ALA A 372 -13.02 -6.74 15.83
N CYS A 373 -11.93 -6.14 15.38
CA CYS A 373 -10.54 -6.49 15.71
C CYS A 373 -9.89 -5.37 16.52
N LEU A 374 -8.73 -5.65 17.15
CA LEU A 374 -8.03 -4.66 17.97
C LEU A 374 -6.52 -4.80 17.87
N GLY A 375 -5.84 -3.67 17.70
CA GLY A 375 -4.39 -3.59 17.81
C GLY A 375 -3.64 -3.83 16.50
N PRO A 376 -2.30 -3.91 16.57
CA PRO A 376 -1.47 -4.27 15.42
C PRO A 376 -1.84 -5.66 14.93
N LEU A 377 -2.03 -5.80 13.63
CA LEU A 377 -2.39 -7.08 13.04
C LEU A 377 -1.13 -7.89 12.71
N PRO A 378 -1.08 -9.19 13.07
CA PRO A 378 0.02 -10.05 12.68
C PRO A 378 0.17 -10.13 11.15
N THR A 379 1.41 -10.06 10.68
CA THR A 379 1.76 -10.13 9.26
C THR A 379 2.55 -11.40 8.97
N TYR A 380 2.29 -12.02 7.82
CA TYR A 380 2.90 -13.27 7.39
C TYR A 380 3.43 -13.14 5.96
N ALA A 381 4.56 -13.77 5.67
CA ALA A 381 5.10 -13.87 4.31
C ALA A 381 4.68 -15.18 3.64
N SER A 382 4.41 -15.13 2.34
CA SER A 382 4.08 -16.29 1.52
C SER A 382 4.64 -16.11 0.11
N THR A 383 5.04 -17.20 -0.55
CA THR A 383 5.44 -17.17 -1.98
C THR A 383 4.37 -17.77 -2.88
N THR A 384 3.26 -18.22 -2.31
CA THR A 384 2.19 -18.92 -3.02
C THR A 384 0.89 -18.15 -2.88
N GLY A 385 0.25 -17.79 -3.99
CA GLY A 385 -1.07 -17.14 -3.99
C GLY A 385 -2.17 -18.01 -3.37
N LEU A 386 -3.28 -17.38 -2.98
CA LEU A 386 -4.44 -18.13 -2.50
C LEU A 386 -5.03 -18.99 -3.64
N PRO A 387 -5.54 -20.20 -3.36
CA PRO A 387 -6.12 -21.05 -4.41
C PRO A 387 -7.33 -20.38 -5.07
N LEU A 388 -7.39 -20.41 -6.41
CA LEU A 388 -8.50 -19.82 -7.16
C LEU A 388 -9.86 -20.45 -6.82
N ASN A 389 -9.89 -21.74 -6.51
CA ASN A 389 -11.09 -22.45 -6.11
C ASN A 389 -11.49 -22.23 -4.64
N SER A 390 -10.77 -21.41 -3.87
CA SER A 390 -11.09 -21.08 -2.47
C SER A 390 -12.34 -20.17 -2.38
N PRO A 391 -13.22 -20.31 -1.36
CA PRO A 391 -14.49 -19.58 -1.25
C PRO A 391 -14.28 -18.14 -0.81
N SER A 392 -13.82 -17.31 -1.74
CA SER A 392 -13.61 -15.89 -1.53
C SER A 392 -14.18 -15.06 -2.66
N GLN A 393 -14.57 -13.83 -2.33
CA GLN A 393 -14.74 -12.73 -3.29
C GLN A 393 -13.51 -11.82 -3.20
N LEU A 394 -12.97 -11.46 -4.37
CA LEU A 394 -11.84 -10.54 -4.47
C LEU A 394 -12.34 -9.09 -4.60
N THR A 395 -11.64 -8.21 -3.90
CA THR A 395 -11.69 -6.76 -4.00
C THR A 395 -10.26 -6.23 -4.04
N GLU A 396 -10.01 -5.15 -4.77
CA GLU A 396 -8.65 -4.65 -5.00
C GLU A 396 -8.60 -3.14 -4.75
N TYR A 397 -7.43 -2.66 -4.32
CA TYR A 397 -7.18 -1.22 -4.21
C TYR A 397 -5.73 -0.87 -4.51
N THR A 398 -5.55 0.35 -5.02
CA THR A 398 -4.28 1.04 -5.09
C THR A 398 -4.46 2.44 -4.51
N PHE A 399 -3.64 2.82 -3.55
CA PHE A 399 -3.69 4.12 -2.89
C PHE A 399 -2.61 5.03 -3.43
N ALA A 400 -2.96 6.30 -3.65
CA ALA A 400 -2.15 7.28 -4.37
C ALA A 400 -2.02 7.00 -5.87
N ASN A 401 -1.84 8.07 -6.65
CA ASN A 401 -1.52 7.99 -8.07
C ASN A 401 -0.03 8.27 -8.26
N VAL A 402 0.69 7.33 -8.88
CA VAL A 402 2.10 7.48 -9.27
C VAL A 402 2.22 7.60 -10.78
N VAL A 403 2.88 8.65 -11.26
CA VAL A 403 2.99 8.93 -12.70
C VAL A 403 4.37 8.55 -13.22
N THR A 404 4.53 7.31 -13.66
CA THR A 404 5.81 6.78 -14.17
C THR A 404 6.21 7.30 -15.55
N GLY A 405 5.27 7.89 -16.29
CA GLY A 405 5.52 8.50 -17.61
C GLY A 405 6.17 9.89 -17.56
N LEU A 406 6.34 10.47 -16.38
CA LEU A 406 7.01 11.76 -16.18
C LEU A 406 8.47 11.58 -15.71
N SER A 407 9.24 12.67 -15.73
CA SER A 407 10.65 12.65 -15.34
C SER A 407 10.83 12.17 -13.90
N VAL A 408 11.85 11.36 -13.66
CA VAL A 408 12.28 10.98 -12.31
C VAL A 408 12.79 12.21 -11.52
N PRO A 409 12.52 12.32 -10.21
CA PRO A 409 11.71 11.41 -9.39
C PRO A 409 10.23 11.40 -9.77
N TYR A 410 9.60 10.22 -9.73
CA TYR A 410 8.20 10.10 -10.12
C TYR A 410 7.27 10.94 -9.24
N PRO A 411 6.35 11.73 -9.83
CA PRO A 411 5.32 12.42 -9.08
C PRO A 411 4.36 11.44 -8.39
N ILE A 412 3.92 11.79 -7.18
CA ILE A 412 2.93 11.03 -6.41
C ILE A 412 1.86 11.96 -5.84
N ASP A 413 0.59 11.61 -6.06
CA ASP A 413 -0.56 12.26 -5.42
C ASP A 413 -1.22 11.29 -4.44
N ARG A 414 -1.07 11.56 -3.14
CA ARG A 414 -1.55 10.68 -2.06
C ARG A 414 -3.04 10.82 -1.77
N ASN A 415 -3.74 11.73 -2.43
CA ASN A 415 -5.15 11.99 -2.15
C ASN A 415 -6.10 11.08 -2.91
N TYR A 416 -5.61 10.36 -3.91
CA TYR A 416 -6.40 9.41 -4.68
C TYR A 416 -6.45 8.02 -4.05
N VAL A 417 -7.54 7.33 -4.33
CA VAL A 417 -7.75 5.92 -4.11
C VAL A 417 -8.31 5.34 -5.39
N ASP A 418 -7.65 4.30 -5.85
CA ASP A 418 -8.04 3.45 -6.95
C ASP A 418 -8.62 2.16 -6.34
N TYR A 419 -9.77 1.72 -6.80
CA TYR A 419 -10.39 0.49 -6.32
C TYR A 419 -11.34 -0.11 -7.35
N ASP A 420 -11.43 -1.43 -7.30
CA ASP A 420 -12.36 -2.21 -8.10
C ASP A 420 -12.82 -3.47 -7.37
N ILE A 421 -13.93 -4.03 -7.84
CA ILE A 421 -14.42 -5.33 -7.41
C ILE A 421 -14.29 -6.29 -8.58
N SER A 422 -13.33 -7.21 -8.46
CA SER A 422 -13.01 -8.18 -9.49
C SER A 422 -14.04 -9.32 -9.52
N TYR A 423 -15.13 -9.11 -10.27
CA TYR A 423 -16.01 -10.19 -10.73
C TYR A 423 -15.56 -10.75 -12.09
N VAL A 424 -14.45 -10.31 -12.67
CA VAL A 424 -13.91 -10.85 -13.93
C VAL A 424 -13.60 -12.34 -13.80
N ASP A 425 -12.95 -12.69 -12.69
CA ASP A 425 -12.51 -14.05 -12.48
C ASP A 425 -13.62 -14.95 -11.94
N HIS A 426 -14.41 -14.44 -10.99
CA HIS A 426 -15.42 -15.21 -10.30
C HIS A 426 -16.44 -14.38 -9.51
N THR A 427 -17.58 -15.01 -9.22
CA THR A 427 -18.64 -14.50 -8.36
C THR A 427 -18.83 -15.41 -7.15
N TYR A 428 -18.78 -14.85 -5.93
CA TYR A 428 -18.97 -15.59 -4.69
C TYR A 428 -19.79 -14.87 -3.62
N LEU A 429 -19.55 -13.57 -3.37
CA LEU A 429 -20.27 -12.79 -2.35
C LEU A 429 -20.84 -11.49 -2.95
N PRO A 430 -21.96 -10.96 -2.41
CA PRO A 430 -22.44 -9.62 -2.73
C PRO A 430 -21.60 -8.57 -2.01
N VAL A 431 -20.80 -7.82 -2.76
CA VAL A 431 -19.89 -6.82 -2.21
C VAL A 431 -20.13 -5.49 -2.90
N ALA A 432 -20.12 -4.41 -2.12
CA ALA A 432 -20.08 -3.04 -2.59
C ALA A 432 -18.81 -2.34 -2.09
N MET A 433 -18.23 -1.47 -2.92
CA MET A 433 -17.02 -0.70 -2.61
C MET A 433 -17.17 0.77 -2.95
N GLU A 434 -16.68 1.63 -2.07
CA GLU A 434 -16.55 3.07 -2.35
C GLU A 434 -15.37 3.72 -1.60
N SER A 435 -15.14 5.00 -1.85
CA SER A 435 -14.07 5.77 -1.22
C SER A 435 -14.40 6.14 0.23
N TYR A 436 -13.46 5.88 1.15
CA TYR A 436 -13.60 6.30 2.55
C TYR A 436 -13.45 7.82 2.67
N GLY A 437 -14.43 8.46 3.31
CA GLY A 437 -14.44 9.90 3.53
C GLY A 437 -14.89 10.72 2.33
N ASN A 438 -15.38 10.08 1.26
CA ASN A 438 -15.93 10.76 0.09
C ASN A 438 -17.34 10.21 -0.21
N SER A 439 -18.37 10.92 0.24
CA SER A 439 -19.78 10.56 -0.03
C SER A 439 -20.31 11.08 -1.38
N MET A 440 -19.45 11.67 -2.21
CA MET A 440 -19.87 12.31 -3.46
C MET A 440 -19.94 11.36 -4.64
N ILE A 441 -19.37 10.17 -4.51
CA ILE A 441 -19.29 9.15 -5.55
C ILE A 441 -19.99 7.91 -5.00
N GLY A 442 -20.86 7.29 -5.80
CA GLY A 442 -21.58 6.08 -5.41
C GLY A 442 -20.69 4.84 -5.37
N TYR A 443 -21.22 3.76 -4.83
CA TYR A 443 -20.50 2.48 -4.74
C TYR A 443 -20.46 1.73 -6.08
N THR A 444 -19.41 0.95 -6.32
CA THR A 444 -19.41 -0.13 -7.32
C THR A 444 -19.77 -1.46 -6.64
N GLY A 445 -20.27 -2.44 -7.39
CA GLY A 445 -20.70 -3.74 -6.88
C GLY A 445 -22.21 -3.84 -6.62
N THR A 446 -22.58 -4.47 -5.52
CA THR A 446 -23.97 -4.68 -5.10
C THR A 446 -24.14 -4.64 -3.58
N VAL A 447 -25.26 -4.07 -3.15
CA VAL A 447 -25.72 -4.07 -1.74
C VAL A 447 -26.80 -5.13 -1.50
N MET A 448 -27.01 -6.05 -2.44
CA MET A 448 -27.97 -7.14 -2.31
C MET A 448 -27.65 -8.00 -1.08
N ASP A 449 -28.69 -8.44 -0.37
CA ASP A 449 -28.49 -9.34 0.77
C ASP A 449 -27.97 -10.72 0.31
N LEU A 450 -27.24 -11.39 1.21
CA LEU A 450 -26.57 -12.65 0.89
C LEU A 450 -27.53 -13.77 0.48
N VAL A 451 -28.75 -13.81 1.01
CA VAL A 451 -29.71 -14.88 0.73
C VAL A 451 -30.25 -14.73 -0.69
N ASN A 452 -30.70 -13.52 -1.04
CA ASN A 452 -31.19 -13.24 -2.39
C ASN A 452 -30.08 -13.40 -3.44
N PHE A 453 -28.87 -12.92 -3.15
CA PHE A 453 -27.70 -13.07 -4.03
C PHE A 453 -27.46 -14.55 -4.37
N ARG A 454 -27.35 -15.42 -3.35
CA ARG A 454 -27.13 -16.85 -3.56
C ARG A 454 -28.30 -17.51 -4.31
N SER A 455 -29.54 -17.10 -4.05
CA SER A 455 -30.70 -17.60 -4.78
C SER A 455 -30.62 -17.29 -6.28
N ILE A 456 -30.25 -16.06 -6.64
CA ILE A 456 -30.10 -15.63 -8.03
C ILE A 456 -28.94 -16.36 -8.71
N VAL A 457 -27.81 -16.50 -8.01
CA VAL A 457 -26.66 -17.27 -8.51
C VAL A 457 -27.05 -18.74 -8.78
N HIS A 458 -27.79 -19.37 -7.87
CA HIS A 458 -28.30 -20.73 -8.09
C HIS A 458 -29.26 -20.82 -9.28
N ASN A 459 -30.13 -19.82 -9.45
CA ASN A 459 -31.02 -19.76 -10.61
C ASN A 459 -30.25 -19.69 -11.93
N PHE A 460 -29.21 -18.86 -12.00
CA PHE A 460 -28.31 -18.77 -13.15
C PHE A 460 -27.62 -20.11 -13.44
N ILE A 461 -26.99 -20.72 -12.43
CA ILE A 461 -26.30 -22.01 -12.58
C ILE A 461 -27.25 -23.07 -13.15
N ASN A 462 -28.49 -23.13 -12.66
CA ASN A 462 -29.48 -24.09 -13.11
C ASN A 462 -30.03 -23.77 -14.52
N THR A 463 -30.13 -22.49 -14.87
CA THR A 463 -30.70 -22.07 -16.17
C THR A 463 -29.68 -22.23 -17.29
N GLU A 464 -28.47 -21.72 -17.08
CA GLU A 464 -27.39 -21.76 -18.07
C GLU A 464 -26.56 -23.05 -18.00
N GLN A 465 -26.86 -23.95 -17.04
CA GLN A 465 -26.05 -25.13 -16.76
C GLN A 465 -24.56 -24.79 -16.55
N TRP A 466 -24.29 -23.62 -15.95
CA TRP A 466 -22.94 -23.09 -15.83
C TRP A 466 -22.10 -23.92 -14.83
N PRO A 467 -20.80 -24.16 -15.10
CA PRO A 467 -19.94 -24.87 -14.16
C PRO A 467 -19.65 -24.04 -12.90
N ILE A 468 -19.27 -24.70 -11.81
CA ILE A 468 -18.77 -24.05 -10.59
C ILE A 468 -17.40 -24.60 -10.21
N TYR A 469 -16.65 -23.86 -9.39
CA TYR A 469 -15.40 -24.37 -8.81
C TYR A 469 -15.68 -25.56 -7.89
N VAL A 470 -14.85 -26.60 -8.02
CA VAL A 470 -14.78 -27.74 -7.12
C VAL A 470 -13.69 -27.47 -6.09
N ALA A 471 -14.04 -27.62 -4.82
CA ALA A 471 -13.14 -27.29 -3.72
C ALA A 471 -13.05 -28.39 -2.67
N THR A 472 -11.90 -28.43 -2.01
CA THR A 472 -11.61 -29.30 -0.88
C THR A 472 -11.04 -28.45 0.26
N PRO A 473 -11.74 -28.31 1.39
CA PRO A 473 -13.07 -28.84 1.68
C PRO A 473 -14.16 -28.19 0.82
N GLN A 474 -15.22 -28.95 0.54
CA GLN A 474 -16.41 -28.40 -0.10
C GLN A 474 -17.04 -27.34 0.81
N TYR A 475 -17.38 -26.19 0.23
CA TYR A 475 -18.03 -25.09 0.91
C TYR A 475 -19.52 -24.98 0.54
N PRO A 476 -20.34 -24.33 1.37
CA PRO A 476 -21.81 -24.42 1.26
C PRO A 476 -22.43 -23.60 0.12
N ALA A 477 -21.71 -22.64 -0.48
CA ALA A 477 -22.24 -21.77 -1.53
C ALA A 477 -21.44 -21.93 -2.84
N PRO A 478 -22.07 -21.88 -4.02
CA PRO A 478 -21.35 -22.01 -5.27
C PRO A 478 -20.42 -20.81 -5.51
N LYS A 479 -19.19 -21.08 -5.94
CA LYS A 479 -18.29 -20.08 -6.53
C LYS A 479 -18.34 -20.23 -8.04
N VAL A 480 -18.80 -19.19 -8.73
CA VAL A 480 -19.03 -19.22 -10.17
C VAL A 480 -17.80 -18.66 -10.90
N PRO A 481 -17.14 -19.41 -11.79
CA PRO A 481 -16.06 -18.91 -12.62
C PRO A 481 -16.60 -17.96 -13.71
N GLY A 482 -15.84 -16.91 -14.00
CA GLY A 482 -15.98 -16.12 -15.21
C GLY A 482 -15.66 -16.93 -16.46
N THR A 483 -16.14 -16.47 -17.61
CA THR A 483 -16.05 -17.21 -18.89
C THR A 483 -14.62 -17.56 -19.29
N TYR A 484 -13.67 -16.65 -19.07
CA TYR A 484 -12.26 -16.93 -19.31
C TYR A 484 -11.76 -18.15 -18.51
N ASN A 485 -12.10 -18.20 -17.22
CA ASN A 485 -11.72 -19.30 -16.33
C ASN A 485 -12.37 -20.64 -16.71
N VAL A 486 -13.55 -20.62 -17.33
CA VAL A 486 -14.18 -21.81 -17.92
C VAL A 486 -13.39 -22.30 -19.14
N LEU A 487 -12.98 -21.39 -20.03
CA LEU A 487 -12.32 -21.74 -21.30
C LEU A 487 -10.88 -22.24 -21.13
N ILE A 488 -10.13 -21.69 -20.18
CA ILE A 488 -8.74 -22.14 -19.95
C ILE A 488 -8.66 -23.52 -19.30
N GLY A 489 -9.72 -23.97 -18.61
CA GLY A 489 -9.88 -25.34 -18.10
C GLY A 489 -8.77 -25.84 -17.17
N ASN A 490 -7.93 -24.95 -16.64
CA ASN A 490 -6.81 -25.30 -15.76
C ASN A 490 -7.19 -25.36 -14.27
N GLN A 491 -8.48 -25.19 -13.96
CA GLN A 491 -9.04 -25.21 -12.61
C GLN A 491 -9.99 -26.39 -12.43
N PRO A 492 -10.14 -26.91 -11.20
CA PRO A 492 -11.11 -27.95 -10.92
C PRO A 492 -12.52 -27.36 -11.00
N LEU A 493 -13.22 -27.62 -12.10
CA LEU A 493 -14.61 -27.22 -12.36
C LEU A 493 -15.53 -28.44 -12.43
N THR A 494 -16.84 -28.24 -12.25
CA THR A 494 -17.83 -29.33 -12.32
C THR A 494 -18.08 -29.82 -13.74
N GLU A 495 -17.97 -31.13 -13.97
CA GLU A 495 -18.36 -31.80 -15.22
C GLU A 495 -19.77 -32.42 -15.11
N PRO A 496 -20.52 -32.56 -16.24
CA PRO A 496 -20.15 -32.26 -17.63
C PRO A 496 -20.33 -30.77 -18.03
N ASN A 497 -20.76 -29.91 -17.10
CA ASN A 497 -21.13 -28.52 -17.36
C ASN A 497 -20.02 -27.72 -18.05
N THR A 498 -18.76 -27.90 -17.66
CA THR A 498 -17.61 -27.26 -18.32
C THR A 498 -17.55 -27.64 -19.80
N THR A 499 -17.56 -28.95 -20.10
CA THR A 499 -17.47 -29.47 -21.47
C THR A 499 -18.61 -28.94 -22.34
N GLN A 500 -19.83 -28.90 -21.80
CA GLN A 500 -21.01 -28.37 -22.49
C GLN A 500 -20.87 -26.87 -22.76
N THR A 501 -20.52 -26.08 -21.74
CA THR A 501 -20.38 -24.62 -21.85
C THR A 501 -19.33 -24.24 -22.92
N VAL A 502 -18.17 -24.90 -22.91
CA VAL A 502 -17.12 -24.67 -23.91
C VAL A 502 -17.62 -24.98 -25.33
N ALA A 503 -18.40 -26.06 -25.51
CA ALA A 503 -18.96 -26.42 -26.81
C ALA A 503 -20.00 -25.40 -27.30
N GLU A 504 -20.84 -24.88 -26.41
CA GLU A 504 -21.87 -23.87 -26.73
C GLU A 504 -21.23 -22.53 -27.14
N LEU A 505 -20.26 -22.03 -26.36
CA LEU A 505 -19.51 -20.81 -26.68
C LEU A 505 -18.77 -20.94 -28.01
N THR A 506 -18.16 -22.10 -28.26
CA THR A 506 -17.48 -22.39 -29.53
C THR A 506 -18.46 -22.40 -30.70
N THR A 507 -19.63 -23.01 -30.53
CA THR A 507 -20.67 -23.08 -31.56
C THR A 507 -21.22 -21.69 -31.88
N TYR A 508 -21.48 -20.87 -30.86
CA TYR A 508 -21.91 -19.49 -31.06
C TYR A 508 -20.86 -18.68 -31.83
N TRP A 509 -19.59 -18.75 -31.43
CA TRP A 509 -18.50 -18.05 -32.12
C TRP A 509 -18.39 -18.43 -33.59
N LEU A 510 -18.39 -19.74 -33.90
CA LEU A 510 -18.33 -20.24 -35.27
C LEU A 510 -19.58 -19.83 -36.08
N SER A 511 -20.76 -19.86 -35.48
CA SER A 511 -21.99 -19.35 -36.12
C SER A 511 -21.86 -17.87 -36.43
N CYS A 512 -21.40 -17.07 -35.47
CA CYS A 512 -21.24 -15.63 -35.62
C CYS A 512 -20.25 -15.28 -36.74
N LEU A 513 -19.15 -16.03 -36.87
CA LEU A 513 -18.15 -15.82 -37.92
C LEU A 513 -18.61 -16.29 -39.30
N ASN A 514 -19.35 -17.40 -39.40
CA ASN A 514 -19.64 -18.03 -40.69
C ASN A 514 -21.00 -17.65 -41.28
N ASN A 515 -21.95 -17.19 -40.47
CA ASN A 515 -23.28 -16.80 -40.93
C ASN A 515 -23.37 -15.28 -41.10
N ILE A 516 -23.37 -14.81 -42.35
CA ILE A 516 -23.48 -13.37 -42.69
C ILE A 516 -24.81 -12.76 -42.18
N ALA A 517 -25.86 -13.58 -42.05
CA ALA A 517 -27.13 -13.13 -41.48
C ALA A 517 -27.13 -13.07 -39.95
N HIS A 518 -26.05 -13.47 -39.28
CA HIS A 518 -25.93 -13.36 -37.83
C HIS A 518 -25.91 -11.88 -37.41
N PRO A 519 -26.75 -11.42 -36.46
CA PRO A 519 -26.86 -10.01 -36.10
C PRO A 519 -25.56 -9.35 -35.61
N ARG A 520 -24.62 -10.17 -35.12
CA ARG A 520 -23.31 -9.75 -34.63
C ARG A 520 -22.12 -10.14 -35.52
N HIS A 521 -22.38 -10.57 -36.75
CA HIS A 521 -21.36 -11.07 -37.67
C HIS A 521 -20.18 -10.10 -37.81
N LEU A 522 -20.45 -8.80 -38.02
CA LEU A 522 -19.42 -7.79 -38.17
C LEU A 522 -18.56 -7.62 -36.90
N GLN A 523 -19.18 -7.65 -35.72
CA GLN A 523 -18.43 -7.53 -34.46
C GLN A 523 -17.51 -8.73 -34.25
N CYS A 524 -17.99 -9.95 -34.51
CA CYS A 524 -17.16 -11.15 -34.42
C CYS A 524 -16.00 -11.12 -35.42
N LEU A 525 -16.23 -10.65 -36.65
CA LEU A 525 -15.16 -10.48 -37.64
C LEU A 525 -14.09 -9.49 -37.18
N ASN A 526 -14.48 -8.33 -36.62
CA ASN A 526 -13.53 -7.32 -36.14
C ASN A 526 -12.64 -7.86 -35.00
N VAL A 527 -13.24 -8.58 -34.05
CA VAL A 527 -12.50 -9.20 -32.95
C VAL A 527 -11.60 -10.32 -33.46
N ASN A 528 -12.12 -11.20 -34.33
CA ASN A 528 -11.34 -12.28 -34.92
C ASN A 528 -10.15 -11.77 -35.73
N ASP A 529 -10.31 -10.69 -36.50
CA ASP A 529 -9.24 -10.06 -37.28
C ASP A 529 -8.07 -9.60 -36.37
N LEU A 530 -8.38 -8.93 -35.25
CA LEU A 530 -7.36 -8.55 -34.26
C LEU A 530 -6.57 -9.76 -33.77
N PHE A 531 -7.26 -10.80 -33.27
CA PHE A 531 -6.57 -11.93 -32.62
C PHE A 531 -5.85 -12.84 -33.61
N THR A 532 -6.38 -13.02 -34.82
CA THR A 532 -5.68 -13.79 -35.86
C THR A 532 -4.43 -13.07 -36.37
N LYS A 533 -4.47 -11.74 -36.53
CA LYS A 533 -3.27 -10.94 -36.84
C LYS A 533 -2.27 -10.90 -35.67
N ASN A 534 -2.76 -10.82 -34.44
CA ASN A 534 -1.90 -10.89 -33.25
C ASN A 534 -1.20 -12.25 -33.16
N TYR A 535 -1.91 -13.34 -33.49
CA TYR A 535 -1.33 -14.68 -33.59
C TYR A 535 -0.30 -14.80 -34.72
N ALA A 536 -0.59 -14.28 -35.91
CA ALA A 536 0.38 -14.29 -37.02
C ALA A 536 1.67 -13.52 -36.68
N ASN A 537 1.54 -12.40 -35.96
CA ASN A 537 2.68 -11.66 -35.43
C ASN A 537 3.43 -12.47 -34.36
N TYR A 538 2.71 -13.12 -33.44
CA TYR A 538 3.28 -14.06 -32.46
C TYR A 538 4.09 -15.17 -33.14
N GLN A 539 3.55 -15.83 -34.17
CA GLN A 539 4.27 -16.89 -34.89
C GLN A 539 5.59 -16.40 -35.48
N THR A 540 5.60 -15.16 -35.99
CA THR A 540 6.80 -14.52 -36.53
C THR A 540 7.82 -14.19 -35.44
N LEU A 541 7.38 -13.60 -34.33
CA LEU A 541 8.26 -13.17 -33.24
C LEU A 541 8.78 -14.34 -32.40
N CYS A 542 7.97 -15.36 -32.20
CA CYS A 542 8.25 -16.49 -31.31
C CYS A 542 8.73 -17.74 -32.05
N LEU A 543 8.78 -17.72 -33.39
CA LEU A 543 9.17 -18.85 -34.24
C LEU A 543 8.31 -20.10 -33.99
N ASP A 544 7.04 -19.92 -33.62
CA ASP A 544 6.07 -20.99 -33.40
C ASP A 544 5.19 -21.16 -34.65
N ASN A 545 5.18 -22.37 -35.20
CA ASN A 545 4.39 -22.73 -36.39
C ASN A 545 3.13 -23.56 -36.05
N THR A 546 2.80 -23.68 -34.77
CA THR A 546 1.59 -24.39 -34.32
C THR A 546 0.36 -23.73 -34.96
N PRO A 547 -0.61 -24.49 -35.49
CA PRO A 547 -1.86 -23.91 -35.96
C PRO A 547 -2.74 -23.42 -34.79
N LEU A 548 -3.36 -22.25 -34.93
CA LEU A 548 -4.29 -21.73 -33.94
C LEU A 548 -5.57 -22.57 -33.93
N SER A 549 -5.84 -23.26 -32.82
CA SER A 549 -7.12 -23.92 -32.60
C SER A 549 -8.20 -22.92 -32.19
N THR A 550 -9.47 -23.23 -32.46
CA THR A 550 -10.60 -22.36 -32.06
C THR A 550 -10.66 -22.15 -30.56
N LEU A 551 -10.41 -23.21 -29.76
CA LEU A 551 -10.42 -23.09 -28.31
C LEU A 551 -9.32 -22.15 -27.81
N ASN A 552 -8.11 -22.27 -28.35
CA ASN A 552 -6.99 -21.40 -27.99
C ASN A 552 -7.30 -19.94 -28.38
N LEU A 553 -7.82 -19.71 -29.60
CA LEU A 553 -8.29 -18.38 -30.01
C LEU A 553 -9.31 -17.82 -29.00
N LEU A 554 -10.30 -18.61 -28.59
CA LEU A 554 -11.34 -18.17 -27.67
C LEU A 554 -10.80 -17.86 -26.26
N GLN A 555 -9.81 -18.61 -25.77
CA GLN A 555 -9.15 -18.30 -24.50
C GLN A 555 -8.54 -16.89 -24.53
N HIS A 556 -7.89 -16.52 -25.64
CA HIS A 556 -7.34 -15.19 -25.84
C HIS A 556 -8.41 -14.10 -26.06
N VAL A 557 -9.48 -14.40 -26.79
CA VAL A 557 -10.60 -13.47 -27.01
C VAL A 557 -11.32 -13.16 -25.69
N TYR A 558 -11.76 -14.18 -24.94
CA TYR A 558 -12.50 -13.96 -23.69
C TYR A 558 -11.60 -13.45 -22.56
N GLY A 559 -10.30 -13.76 -22.59
CA GLY A 559 -9.33 -13.17 -21.67
C GLY A 559 -8.89 -11.76 -22.05
N TRP A 560 -9.17 -11.30 -23.28
CA TRP A 560 -8.59 -10.10 -23.89
C TRP A 560 -7.06 -10.01 -23.73
N VAL A 561 -6.36 -11.12 -23.94
CA VAL A 561 -4.92 -11.25 -23.73
C VAL A 561 -4.19 -11.54 -25.03
N ALA A 562 -3.05 -10.88 -25.24
CA ALA A 562 -2.19 -11.14 -26.40
C ALA A 562 -1.59 -12.54 -26.37
N PHE A 563 -1.23 -13.05 -27.56
CA PHE A 563 -0.35 -14.21 -27.68
C PHE A 563 1.10 -13.80 -27.40
N THR A 564 1.77 -14.43 -26.44
CA THR A 564 3.13 -14.04 -26.02
C THR A 564 4.06 -15.24 -25.83
N CYS A 565 5.37 -15.02 -25.93
CA CYS A 565 6.42 -15.96 -25.52
C CYS A 565 7.47 -15.24 -24.68
N THR A 566 8.34 -15.99 -24.00
CA THR A 566 9.33 -15.45 -23.07
C THR A 566 10.23 -14.40 -23.73
N GLY A 567 10.27 -13.20 -23.17
CA GLY A 567 11.14 -12.10 -23.62
C GLY A 567 10.65 -11.33 -24.85
N VAL A 568 9.43 -11.59 -25.33
CA VAL A 568 8.85 -10.94 -26.52
C VAL A 568 7.59 -10.17 -26.15
N THR A 569 7.50 -8.92 -26.58
CA THR A 569 6.31 -8.07 -26.44
C THR A 569 5.45 -8.16 -27.71
N ASN A 570 4.17 -8.52 -27.56
CA ASN A 570 3.20 -8.62 -28.67
C ASN A 570 1.84 -8.01 -28.29
N ASN A 571 1.85 -6.76 -27.81
CA ASN A 571 0.65 -6.12 -27.26
C ASN A 571 -0.49 -6.03 -28.28
N LEU A 572 -1.73 -6.28 -27.83
CA LEU A 572 -2.93 -6.21 -28.68
C LEU A 572 -3.07 -4.86 -29.39
N ALA A 573 -2.87 -3.76 -28.65
CA ALA A 573 -2.98 -2.39 -29.15
C ALA A 573 -1.99 -2.05 -30.28
N SER A 574 -0.87 -2.77 -30.36
CA SER A 574 0.16 -2.59 -31.40
C SER A 574 0.15 -3.69 -32.47
N THR A 575 -0.93 -4.48 -32.57
CA THR A 575 -1.02 -5.58 -33.53
C THR A 575 -0.92 -5.06 -34.97
N PRO A 576 0.08 -5.51 -35.77
CA PRO A 576 0.28 -5.01 -37.13
C PRO A 576 -0.95 -5.23 -38.02
N GLY A 577 -1.43 -4.15 -38.64
CA GLY A 577 -2.53 -4.18 -39.61
C GLY A 577 -3.93 -4.43 -39.02
N ALA A 578 -4.08 -4.47 -37.69
CA ALA A 578 -5.37 -4.58 -37.03
C ALA A 578 -5.89 -3.19 -36.59
N ASN A 579 -7.22 -3.02 -36.56
CA ASN A 579 -7.86 -1.83 -35.98
C ASN A 579 -8.26 -2.12 -34.53
N TYR A 580 -7.36 -1.84 -33.58
CA TYR A 580 -7.57 -2.15 -32.17
C TYR A 580 -8.83 -1.48 -31.61
N THR A 581 -9.02 -0.18 -31.80
CA THR A 581 -10.18 0.55 -31.27
C THR A 581 -11.51 0.01 -31.81
N GLN A 582 -11.54 -0.42 -33.08
CA GLN A 582 -12.75 -1.04 -33.64
C GLN A 582 -13.01 -2.43 -33.04
N ALA A 583 -11.96 -3.23 -32.86
CA ALA A 583 -12.07 -4.55 -32.24
C ALA A 583 -12.51 -4.45 -30.77
N GLU A 584 -11.94 -3.52 -30.00
CA GLU A 584 -12.30 -3.24 -28.61
C GLU A 584 -13.78 -2.83 -28.48
N ASN A 585 -14.23 -1.85 -29.27
CA ASN A 585 -15.65 -1.46 -29.31
C ASN A 585 -16.57 -2.64 -29.70
N SER A 586 -16.15 -3.44 -30.68
CA SER A 586 -16.91 -4.62 -31.12
C SER A 586 -17.00 -5.68 -30.01
N TYR A 587 -15.90 -5.90 -29.29
CA TYR A 587 -15.82 -6.83 -28.18
C TYR A 587 -16.71 -6.40 -27.02
N GLN A 588 -16.66 -5.13 -26.62
CA GLN A 588 -17.55 -4.60 -25.59
C GLN A 588 -19.02 -4.83 -25.96
N ILE A 589 -19.43 -4.61 -27.22
CA ILE A 589 -20.80 -4.91 -27.68
C ILE A 589 -21.13 -6.41 -27.56
N LEU A 590 -20.20 -7.29 -27.91
CA LEU A 590 -20.39 -8.73 -27.83
C LEU A 590 -20.59 -9.22 -26.39
N GLN A 591 -19.83 -8.69 -25.43
CA GLN A 591 -19.92 -9.08 -24.02
C GLN A 591 -21.35 -8.94 -23.45
N TYR A 592 -22.07 -7.89 -23.84
CA TYR A 592 -23.45 -7.66 -23.42
C TYR A 592 -24.50 -8.33 -24.33
N THR A 593 -24.09 -9.14 -25.32
CA THR A 593 -25.01 -9.83 -26.24
C THR A 593 -25.12 -11.31 -25.90
N PRO A 594 -26.26 -11.79 -25.37
CA PRO A 594 -26.49 -13.22 -25.19
C PRO A 594 -26.51 -13.97 -26.55
N PRO A 595 -26.03 -15.22 -26.61
CA PRO A 595 -25.35 -16.00 -25.57
C PRO A 595 -23.81 -15.87 -25.62
N PHE A 596 -23.22 -14.79 -26.16
CA PHE A 596 -21.76 -14.67 -26.26
C PHE A 596 -21.09 -14.79 -24.90
N ASN A 597 -21.53 -14.01 -23.90
CA ASN A 597 -21.02 -14.16 -22.54
C ASN A 597 -22.18 -14.24 -21.52
N PRO A 598 -22.67 -15.44 -21.20
CA PRO A 598 -23.73 -15.63 -20.20
C PRO A 598 -23.30 -15.18 -18.80
N TYR A 599 -22.02 -15.29 -18.46
CA TYR A 599 -21.50 -14.81 -17.18
C TYR A 599 -21.65 -13.28 -17.03
N VAL A 600 -21.42 -12.51 -18.09
CA VAL A 600 -21.68 -11.06 -18.06
C VAL A 600 -23.17 -10.77 -17.82
N GLN A 601 -24.07 -11.63 -18.32
CA GLN A 601 -25.50 -11.52 -18.01
C GLN A 601 -25.79 -11.78 -16.53
N LEU A 602 -25.12 -12.75 -15.89
CA LEU A 602 -25.23 -12.96 -14.44
C LEU A 602 -24.94 -11.66 -13.68
N ILE A 603 -23.85 -10.95 -14.04
CA ILE A 603 -23.40 -9.74 -13.35
C ILE A 603 -24.33 -8.55 -13.63
N HIS A 604 -24.57 -8.22 -14.90
CA HIS A 604 -25.13 -6.92 -15.29
C HIS A 604 -26.62 -6.95 -15.63
N SER A 605 -27.22 -8.12 -15.87
CA SER A 605 -28.62 -8.18 -16.28
C SER A 605 -29.57 -7.88 -15.12
N ALA A 606 -30.63 -7.12 -15.41
CA ALA A 606 -31.77 -6.93 -14.50
C ALA A 606 -32.50 -8.24 -14.15
N THR A 607 -32.33 -9.29 -14.96
CA THR A 607 -32.86 -10.63 -14.69
C THR A 607 -32.08 -11.36 -13.59
N TYR A 608 -30.82 -10.99 -13.39
CA TYR A 608 -29.90 -11.63 -12.45
C TYR A 608 -29.42 -10.62 -11.39
N LEU A 609 -28.11 -10.39 -11.25
CA LEU A 609 -27.56 -9.65 -10.11
C LEU A 609 -27.64 -8.12 -10.26
N ASN A 610 -27.73 -7.62 -11.49
CA ASN A 610 -27.85 -6.19 -11.81
C ASN A 610 -26.82 -5.31 -11.05
N MET A 611 -25.55 -5.72 -11.06
CA MET A 611 -24.47 -5.10 -10.33
C MET A 611 -23.73 -4.07 -11.18
N ASN A 612 -23.14 -3.05 -10.55
CA ASN A 612 -22.21 -2.13 -11.21
C ASN A 612 -20.78 -2.57 -10.93
N ALA A 613 -20.35 -3.67 -11.55
CA ALA A 613 -19.09 -4.32 -11.20
C ALA A 613 -18.36 -4.85 -12.43
N TYR A 614 -17.06 -5.08 -12.28
CA TYR A 614 -16.20 -5.48 -13.38
C TYR A 614 -16.43 -6.96 -13.76
N ALA A 615 -16.88 -7.25 -14.98
CA ALA A 615 -17.32 -8.61 -15.37
C ALA A 615 -16.46 -9.33 -16.44
N PHE A 616 -15.58 -8.62 -17.14
CA PHE A 616 -14.71 -9.16 -18.20
C PHE A 616 -13.45 -8.30 -18.39
N SER A 617 -12.43 -8.79 -19.10
CA SER A 617 -11.04 -8.27 -19.09
C SER A 617 -10.76 -6.88 -19.72
N ILE A 618 -11.76 -6.12 -20.14
CA ILE A 618 -11.56 -4.70 -20.53
C ILE A 618 -12.42 -3.87 -19.62
N ASP A 619 -11.83 -2.90 -18.92
CA ASP A 619 -12.49 -1.94 -18.03
C ASP A 619 -13.87 -1.58 -18.58
N ASP A 620 -14.89 -2.21 -18.03
CA ASP A 620 -16.25 -1.80 -18.31
C ASP A 620 -16.46 -0.45 -17.62
N ALA A 621 -17.37 0.37 -18.15
CA ALA A 621 -17.48 1.77 -17.76
C ALA A 621 -17.89 2.01 -16.28
N VAL A 622 -17.98 0.96 -15.46
CA VAL A 622 -18.58 0.95 -14.12
C VAL A 622 -17.77 0.19 -13.05
N GLY A 623 -16.70 -0.54 -13.41
CA GLY A 623 -15.99 -1.44 -12.50
C GLY A 623 -14.80 -0.86 -11.75
N ASN A 624 -14.02 0.02 -12.39
CA ASN A 624 -12.80 0.62 -11.86
C ASN A 624 -12.99 2.10 -11.48
N MET A 625 -12.58 2.48 -10.26
CA MET A 625 -12.79 3.81 -9.69
C MET A 625 -11.48 4.42 -9.24
N ASN A 626 -11.07 5.54 -9.86
CA ASN A 626 -9.96 6.37 -9.37
C ASN A 626 -10.49 7.73 -8.90
N VAL A 627 -10.62 7.90 -7.57
CA VAL A 627 -11.26 9.08 -6.97
C VAL A 627 -10.50 9.58 -5.75
N ARG A 628 -10.78 10.81 -5.31
CA ARG A 628 -10.23 11.31 -4.03
C ARG A 628 -10.80 10.54 -2.84
N GLY A 629 -9.97 10.26 -1.84
CA GLY A 629 -10.34 9.46 -0.68
C GLY A 629 -9.26 9.29 0.38
N ALA A 630 -9.70 9.07 1.62
CA ALA A 630 -8.84 8.71 2.74
C ALA A 630 -8.68 7.19 2.90
N GLY A 631 -9.13 6.40 1.92
CA GLY A 631 -9.15 4.94 1.96
C GLY A 631 -10.32 4.35 1.17
N VAL A 632 -10.72 3.12 1.50
CA VAL A 632 -11.89 2.45 0.92
C VAL A 632 -12.84 1.93 1.99
N VAL A 633 -14.12 1.83 1.63
CA VAL A 633 -15.18 1.13 2.36
C VAL A 633 -15.56 -0.11 1.54
N ILE A 634 -15.68 -1.24 2.21
CA ILE A 634 -16.13 -2.53 1.66
C ILE A 634 -17.35 -2.96 2.47
N ALA A 635 -18.51 -3.08 1.84
CA ALA A 635 -19.74 -3.52 2.50
C ALA A 635 -20.21 -4.84 1.89
N ILE A 636 -20.47 -5.84 2.75
CA ILE A 636 -20.85 -7.19 2.33
C ILE A 636 -22.31 -7.44 2.70
N GLY A 637 -23.15 -7.74 1.70
CA GLY A 637 -24.54 -8.15 1.92
C GLY A 637 -25.49 -7.04 2.38
N GLY A 638 -25.22 -5.77 2.07
CA GLY A 638 -26.06 -4.64 2.45
C GLY A 638 -25.35 -3.30 2.35
N ALA A 639 -26.11 -2.20 2.43
CA ALA A 639 -25.58 -0.83 2.25
C ALA A 639 -25.09 -0.15 3.54
N GLN A 640 -25.24 -0.78 4.72
CA GLN A 640 -24.83 -0.15 5.97
C GLN A 640 -23.31 0.06 5.98
N GLY A 641 -22.90 1.27 6.38
CA GLY A 641 -21.50 1.69 6.44
C GLY A 641 -21.00 2.45 5.22
N LEU A 642 -21.76 2.42 4.12
CA LEU A 642 -21.48 3.17 2.89
C LEU A 642 -21.80 4.67 3.09
N PRO A 643 -20.82 5.59 2.98
CA PRO A 643 -21.07 7.02 2.80
C PRO A 643 -22.15 7.38 1.78
N ASN A 644 -22.19 6.71 0.61
CA ASN A 644 -23.21 6.91 -0.41
C ASN A 644 -23.96 5.60 -0.67
N PRO A 645 -25.23 5.46 -0.25
CA PRO A 645 -25.97 4.20 -0.39
C PRO A 645 -26.48 3.96 -1.83
N ASN A 646 -26.06 4.76 -2.82
CA ASN A 646 -26.47 4.63 -4.21
C ASN A 646 -25.32 4.11 -5.07
N PRO A 647 -25.62 3.29 -6.07
CA PRO A 647 -24.59 2.78 -6.97
C PRO A 647 -24.02 3.92 -7.83
N PHE A 648 -22.74 3.82 -8.17
CA PHE A 648 -22.06 4.71 -9.09
C PHE A 648 -22.78 4.71 -10.45
N ASN A 649 -23.14 5.89 -10.93
CA ASN A 649 -23.75 6.11 -12.23
C ASN A 649 -22.97 7.17 -13.02
N LYS A 650 -22.10 6.72 -13.92
CA LYS A 650 -21.29 7.60 -14.78
C LYS A 650 -22.12 8.68 -15.50
N ASN A 651 -23.35 8.35 -15.92
CA ASN A 651 -24.22 9.29 -16.64
C ASN A 651 -24.79 10.39 -15.74
N ALA A 652 -24.76 10.23 -14.42
CA ALA A 652 -25.23 11.21 -13.44
C ALA A 652 -24.08 12.00 -12.77
N THR A 653 -22.84 11.80 -13.20
CA THR A 653 -21.67 12.50 -12.67
C THR A 653 -21.38 13.78 -13.45
N ALA A 654 -21.26 14.91 -12.76
CA ALA A 654 -20.80 16.17 -13.33
C ALA A 654 -19.33 16.39 -12.97
N ASN A 655 -18.54 16.91 -13.91
CA ASN A 655 -17.18 17.39 -13.63
C ASN A 655 -17.23 18.92 -13.47
N VAL A 656 -16.72 19.44 -12.37
CA VAL A 656 -16.50 20.87 -12.20
C VAL A 656 -15.05 21.17 -12.50
N ASN A 657 -14.79 21.94 -13.55
CA ASN A 657 -13.47 22.41 -13.95
C ASN A 657 -13.31 23.86 -13.51
N LEU A 658 -12.42 24.10 -12.54
CA LEU A 658 -12.14 25.45 -12.10
C LEU A 658 -11.16 26.15 -13.02
N GLY A 659 -11.45 27.42 -13.32
CA GLY A 659 -10.56 28.24 -14.13
C GLY A 659 -9.20 28.37 -13.47
N ALA A 660 -8.14 28.16 -14.25
CA ALA A 660 -6.77 28.20 -13.77
C ALA A 660 -6.44 29.61 -13.20
N PRO A 661 -5.73 29.70 -12.06
CA PRO A 661 -5.20 30.96 -11.56
C PRO A 661 -4.37 31.70 -12.62
N VAL A 662 -4.63 32.99 -12.82
CA VAL A 662 -3.79 33.82 -13.69
C VAL A 662 -2.42 34.04 -13.05
N SER A 663 -1.37 34.18 -13.85
CA SER A 663 -0.01 34.41 -13.34
C SER A 663 0.02 35.67 -12.46
N GLY A 664 0.48 35.52 -11.21
CA GLY A 664 0.51 36.60 -10.21
C GLY A 664 -0.84 36.94 -9.56
N GLY A 665 -1.92 36.23 -9.91
CA GLY A 665 -3.25 36.39 -9.31
C GLY A 665 -3.52 35.42 -8.14
N ALA A 666 -4.74 35.48 -7.60
CA ALA A 666 -5.17 34.60 -6.52
C ALA A 666 -5.23 33.13 -6.95
N SER A 667 -4.87 32.21 -6.05
CA SER A 667 -4.97 30.77 -6.26
C SER A 667 -6.12 30.17 -5.46
N TRP A 668 -6.73 29.09 -5.95
CA TRP A 668 -7.71 28.33 -5.18
C TRP A 668 -7.06 27.69 -3.94
N LEU A 669 -7.67 27.86 -2.77
CA LEU A 669 -7.22 27.29 -1.50
C LEU A 669 -8.09 26.12 -1.04
N SER A 670 -9.41 26.29 -1.09
CA SER A 670 -10.35 25.30 -0.59
C SER A 670 -11.69 25.34 -1.32
N TYR A 671 -12.45 24.25 -1.20
CA TYR A 671 -13.75 24.06 -1.78
C TYR A 671 -14.67 23.28 -0.83
N GLY A 672 -15.96 23.30 -1.13
CA GLY A 672 -16.99 22.51 -0.47
C GLY A 672 -18.04 22.11 -1.49
N ILE A 673 -18.37 20.83 -1.52
CA ILE A 673 -19.37 20.26 -2.42
C ILE A 673 -20.65 19.99 -1.63
N CYS A 674 -21.78 20.47 -2.14
CA CYS A 674 -23.07 20.50 -1.46
C CYS A 674 -22.97 21.07 -0.03
N SER A 675 -22.11 22.07 0.14
CA SER A 675 -21.73 22.65 1.42
C SER A 675 -21.74 24.17 1.34
N ALA A 676 -22.23 24.80 2.40
CA ALA A 676 -22.23 26.27 2.53
C ALA A 676 -20.83 26.84 2.80
N THR A 677 -19.86 26.01 3.18
CA THR A 677 -18.49 26.42 3.54
C THR A 677 -17.45 25.60 2.79
N PRO A 678 -16.30 26.18 2.44
CA PRO A 678 -15.21 25.46 1.80
C PRO A 678 -14.48 24.62 2.85
N ASN A 679 -14.86 23.36 2.98
CA ASN A 679 -14.41 22.44 4.04
C ASN A 679 -13.34 21.44 3.58
N GLN A 680 -12.87 21.55 2.33
CA GLN A 680 -11.84 20.70 1.74
C GLN A 680 -10.76 21.58 1.11
N ASN A 681 -9.49 21.30 1.36
CA ASN A 681 -8.41 22.05 0.73
C ASN A 681 -8.12 21.53 -0.68
N PHE A 682 -7.68 22.41 -1.58
CA PHE A 682 -7.07 22.00 -2.85
C PHE A 682 -5.63 21.54 -2.61
N ASP A 683 -5.23 20.48 -3.33
CA ASP A 683 -3.82 20.17 -3.51
C ASP A 683 -3.23 21.04 -4.62
N GLN A 684 -1.92 21.26 -4.58
CA GLN A 684 -1.25 22.08 -5.58
C GLN A 684 -1.48 21.53 -6.99
N GLY A 685 -2.07 22.35 -7.87
CA GLY A 685 -2.14 22.09 -9.31
C GLY A 685 -3.36 21.30 -9.80
N VAL A 686 -4.29 20.89 -8.93
CA VAL A 686 -5.53 20.20 -9.34
C VAL A 686 -6.73 21.08 -9.04
N PHE A 687 -7.45 21.45 -10.10
CA PHE A 687 -8.56 22.41 -10.05
C PHE A 687 -9.87 21.81 -10.57
N SER A 688 -10.02 20.49 -10.59
CA SER A 688 -11.27 19.84 -10.97
C SER A 688 -11.71 18.81 -9.94
N PHE A 689 -13.03 18.62 -9.84
CA PHE A 689 -13.64 17.60 -8.98
C PHE A 689 -14.98 17.11 -9.54
N GLN A 690 -15.38 15.92 -9.12
CA GLN A 690 -16.61 15.28 -9.58
C GLN A 690 -17.74 15.44 -8.57
N ILE A 691 -18.96 15.58 -9.07
CA ILE A 691 -20.19 15.66 -8.30
C ILE A 691 -21.13 14.56 -8.78
N GLN A 692 -21.47 13.63 -7.90
CA GLN A 692 -22.52 12.66 -8.12
C GLN A 692 -23.41 12.59 -6.87
N THR A 693 -23.96 13.74 -6.50
CA THR A 693 -24.96 13.84 -5.42
C THR A 693 -26.31 13.32 -5.90
N VAL A 694 -27.06 12.65 -5.02
CA VAL A 694 -28.47 12.32 -5.24
C VAL A 694 -29.42 13.43 -4.81
N THR A 695 -28.88 14.48 -4.18
CA THR A 695 -29.65 15.62 -3.66
C THR A 695 -29.23 16.87 -4.40
N TYR A 696 -30.08 17.29 -5.32
CA TYR A 696 -30.05 18.61 -5.94
C TYR A 696 -31.22 19.45 -5.38
N PRO A 697 -31.06 20.76 -5.18
CA PRO A 697 -29.90 21.57 -5.55
C PRO A 697 -28.66 21.35 -4.65
N CYS A 698 -27.46 21.44 -5.23
CA CYS A 698 -26.18 21.26 -4.56
C CYS A 698 -25.35 22.54 -4.64
N VAL A 699 -25.01 23.13 -3.49
CA VAL A 699 -24.21 24.36 -3.41
C VAL A 699 -22.72 24.03 -3.47
N ILE A 700 -22.01 24.68 -4.38
CA ILE A 700 -20.55 24.67 -4.46
C ILE A 700 -20.03 25.95 -3.85
N THR A 701 -19.09 25.82 -2.91
CA THR A 701 -18.40 26.94 -2.27
C THR A 701 -16.91 26.81 -2.52
N LEU A 702 -16.23 27.90 -2.92
CA LEU A 702 -14.77 27.94 -3.09
C LEU A 702 -14.18 29.11 -2.30
N GLN A 703 -12.91 29.00 -1.92
CA GLN A 703 -12.12 30.08 -1.33
C GLN A 703 -10.77 30.19 -2.05
N ASP A 704 -10.33 31.42 -2.28
CA ASP A 704 -9.02 31.71 -2.87
C ASP A 704 -8.00 32.23 -1.84
N SER A 705 -6.77 32.48 -2.31
CA SER A 705 -5.64 32.97 -1.51
C SER A 705 -5.83 34.38 -0.95
N ASN A 706 -6.79 35.14 -1.47
CA ASN A 706 -7.20 36.45 -0.97
C ASN A 706 -8.36 36.35 0.04
N ASN A 707 -8.75 35.12 0.41
CA ASN A 707 -9.90 34.81 1.27
C ASN A 707 -11.26 35.26 0.69
N LEU A 708 -11.38 35.43 -0.62
CA LEU A 708 -12.66 35.65 -1.26
C LEU A 708 -13.43 34.34 -1.36
N ILE A 709 -14.73 34.40 -1.08
CA ILE A 709 -15.64 33.26 -1.17
C ILE A 709 -16.44 33.34 -2.47
N TYR A 710 -16.46 32.24 -3.20
CA TYR A 710 -17.19 32.07 -4.44
C TYR A 710 -18.27 31.01 -4.23
N ARG A 711 -19.48 31.24 -4.75
CA ARG A 711 -20.56 30.26 -4.63
C ARG A 711 -21.40 30.17 -5.89
N PHE A 712 -21.81 28.95 -6.22
CA PHE A 712 -22.86 28.68 -7.19
C PHE A 712 -23.63 27.44 -6.77
N THR A 713 -24.84 27.27 -7.29
CA THR A 713 -25.68 26.11 -6.99
C THR A 713 -25.97 25.34 -8.26
N VAL A 714 -25.64 24.06 -8.28
CA VAL A 714 -26.06 23.13 -9.33
C VAL A 714 -27.49 22.69 -9.03
N LEU A 715 -28.41 22.88 -9.98
CA LEU A 715 -29.85 22.72 -9.79
C LEU A 715 -30.36 21.31 -10.14
N ALA A 716 -29.65 20.58 -11.00
CA ALA A 716 -30.05 19.26 -11.48
C ALA A 716 -28.82 18.42 -11.89
N PRO A 717 -28.92 17.08 -11.88
CA PRO A 717 -27.84 16.20 -12.34
C PRO A 717 -27.66 16.25 -13.87
N PRO A 718 -26.48 15.87 -14.37
CA PRO A 718 -26.28 15.55 -15.79
C PRO A 718 -27.00 14.24 -16.18
N PRO A 719 -27.14 13.93 -17.50
CA PRO A 719 -26.63 14.70 -18.63
C PRO A 719 -27.37 16.03 -18.79
N PHE A 720 -26.61 17.13 -18.90
CA PHE A 720 -27.16 18.45 -19.15
C PHE A 720 -27.73 18.48 -20.57
N GLN A 721 -29.06 18.52 -20.65
CA GLN A 721 -29.77 18.64 -21.91
C GLN A 721 -29.70 20.11 -22.36
N GLY A 722 -29.51 20.36 -23.65
CA GLY A 722 -29.25 21.72 -24.18
C GLY A 722 -30.17 22.81 -23.61
N GLY A 723 -29.65 24.04 -23.53
CA GLY A 723 -30.37 25.17 -22.94
C GLY A 723 -29.39 26.27 -22.54
N ASN A 724 -29.84 27.18 -21.66
CA ASN A 724 -28.96 28.19 -21.06
C ASN A 724 -28.37 27.64 -19.75
N THR A 725 -27.13 28.02 -19.42
CA THR A 725 -26.47 27.66 -18.15
C THR A 725 -27.32 27.98 -16.91
N SER A 726 -28.13 29.05 -16.96
CA SER A 726 -29.04 29.45 -15.87
C SER A 726 -30.12 28.43 -15.53
N THR A 727 -30.40 27.46 -16.42
CA THR A 727 -31.30 26.33 -16.13
C THR A 727 -30.71 25.39 -15.08
N TYR A 728 -29.38 25.32 -15.01
CA TYR A 728 -28.64 24.36 -14.21
C TYR A 728 -27.78 25.01 -13.13
N ILE A 729 -27.41 26.27 -13.28
CA ILE A 729 -26.53 27.01 -12.37
C ILE A 729 -27.28 28.23 -11.82
N ASN A 730 -27.28 28.36 -10.50
CA ASN A 730 -27.84 29.51 -9.79
C ASN A 730 -26.78 30.23 -8.97
N CYS A 731 -26.67 31.55 -9.18
CA CYS A 731 -25.69 32.44 -8.56
C CYS A 731 -26.21 33.26 -7.38
N ASN A 732 -27.45 33.04 -6.92
CA ASN A 732 -28.07 33.86 -5.87
C ASN A 732 -27.34 33.79 -4.52
N LEU A 733 -26.55 32.74 -4.29
CA LEU A 733 -25.76 32.57 -3.06
C LEU A 733 -24.34 33.16 -3.18
N SER A 734 -23.94 33.65 -4.35
CA SER A 734 -22.61 34.24 -4.53
C SER A 734 -22.55 35.61 -3.85
N PRO A 735 -21.49 35.90 -3.07
CA PRO A 735 -21.27 37.23 -2.52
C PRO A 735 -21.22 38.31 -3.63
N PRO A 736 -21.60 39.57 -3.34
CA PRO A 736 -21.52 40.65 -4.33
C PRO A 736 -20.13 40.82 -4.97
N SER A 737 -19.06 40.57 -4.21
CA SER A 737 -17.67 40.63 -4.68
C SER A 737 -17.32 39.57 -5.72
N THR A 738 -18.04 38.46 -5.78
CA THR A 738 -17.78 37.31 -6.67
C THR A 738 -19.00 36.96 -7.54
N GLN A 739 -20.00 37.85 -7.60
CA GLN A 739 -21.21 37.65 -8.42
C GLN A 739 -20.90 37.58 -9.92
N ALA A 740 -20.02 38.46 -10.42
CA ALA A 740 -19.61 38.49 -11.82
C ALA A 740 -18.86 37.21 -12.22
N TRP A 741 -18.05 36.65 -11.32
CA TRP A 741 -17.40 35.35 -11.52
C TRP A 741 -18.44 34.24 -11.71
N CYS A 742 -19.46 34.19 -10.83
CA CYS A 742 -20.48 33.14 -10.92
C CYS A 742 -21.29 33.24 -12.23
N GLN A 743 -21.59 34.46 -12.68
CA GLN A 743 -22.28 34.68 -13.96
C GLN A 743 -21.46 34.22 -15.18
N GLY A 744 -20.15 34.08 -15.04
CA GLY A 744 -19.26 33.55 -16.07
C GLY A 744 -19.15 32.02 -16.11
N ILE A 745 -19.82 31.29 -15.21
CA ILE A 745 -19.86 29.83 -15.23
C ILE A 745 -20.58 29.35 -16.49
N ASN A 746 -20.05 28.33 -17.13
CA ASN A 746 -20.58 27.74 -18.35
C ASN A 746 -20.78 26.22 -18.21
N ILE A 747 -21.79 25.67 -18.88
CA ILE A 747 -21.94 24.22 -19.06
C ILE A 747 -21.49 23.86 -20.46
N ASP A 748 -20.65 22.84 -20.58
CA ASP A 748 -20.34 22.25 -21.88
C ASP A 748 -21.45 21.27 -22.28
N PHE A 749 -22.35 21.72 -23.15
CA PHE A 749 -23.44 20.90 -23.68
C PHE A 749 -22.98 19.87 -24.73
N ASN A 750 -21.74 19.93 -25.20
CA ASN A 750 -21.18 18.90 -26.07
C ASN A 750 -20.80 17.66 -25.26
N THR A 751 -20.11 17.86 -24.13
CA THR A 751 -19.81 16.76 -23.21
C THR A 751 -21.02 16.38 -22.38
N ARG A 752 -21.93 17.33 -22.09
CA ARG A 752 -23.14 17.17 -21.25
C ARG A 752 -22.85 16.83 -19.79
N HIS A 753 -21.58 16.88 -19.38
CA HIS A 753 -21.13 16.50 -18.04
C HIS A 753 -20.30 17.60 -17.37
N ASP A 754 -19.78 18.57 -18.13
CA ASP A 754 -18.79 19.51 -17.60
C ASP A 754 -19.40 20.87 -17.24
N ILE A 755 -18.97 21.40 -16.10
CA ILE A 755 -19.25 22.73 -15.59
C ILE A 755 -17.91 23.47 -15.50
N ASP A 756 -17.69 24.45 -16.36
CA ASP A 756 -16.48 25.24 -16.39
C ASP A 756 -16.70 26.56 -15.66
N THR A 757 -15.79 26.91 -14.75
CA THR A 757 -15.83 28.19 -14.03
C THR A 757 -14.71 29.12 -14.48
N PRO A 758 -14.87 30.46 -14.36
CA PRO A 758 -13.77 31.39 -14.62
C PRO A 758 -12.64 31.26 -13.59
N SER A 759 -11.48 31.87 -13.89
CA SER A 759 -10.39 32.04 -12.93
C SER A 759 -10.81 32.85 -11.69
N PRO A 760 -10.13 32.70 -10.54
CA PRO A 760 -10.31 33.59 -9.39
C PRO A 760 -10.20 35.06 -9.79
N VAL A 761 -10.98 35.91 -9.12
CA VAL A 761 -10.95 37.37 -9.33
C VAL A 761 -9.62 37.92 -8.80
N ILE A 762 -9.07 38.92 -9.50
CA ILE A 762 -7.81 39.60 -9.14
C ILE A 762 -8.03 40.53 -7.95
#